data_AF-A0A951N6W0-F1
#
_entry.id   AF-A0A951N6W0-F1
#
_cell.length_a   1.000
_cell.length_b   1.000
_cell.length_c   1.000
_cell.angle_alpha   90.00
_cell.angle_beta   90.00
_cell.angle_gamma   90.00
#
_symmetry.space_group_name_H-M   'P 1'
#
loop_
_entity.id
_entity.type
_entity.pdbx_description
1 polymer ?
#
loop_
_entity_poly.entity_id
_entity_poly.type
_entity_poly.pdbx_seq_one_letter_code
_entity_poly.pdbx_strand_id
1 'polypeptide(L)'
;MSNPIYQAAQAALARGWSVMPVSRTAGKVPAVKWKQYQSERPAPDELKAWFAGKPDTNLGIITGALSGLFIVDTDTVEAVEWMEAQGVPVGPIAQGSAPFKRHYYFSWPDFTVKNSVKQIHPGADVRGEGGYAVLPPSVHKNGAVYEWLVSPDEVDVPTAPDWLLAIPELQKTEFVPSEPVVPLVDLNGSGEVMQKYAHAALEAELSLVAHAPDGQKHAQLFKSVAKVAEFIPHGLLSEGEIRGLFFHAVAPRAEDKRGALKTIEDAISKGQQSPRRLPERQQAPRVVLRGRQARAYVDGATEEEAAQMDAEEGDPDDWRTGPYGISDGRIVHIFERSVKGEQTTVVQTVANLTAYIAREVTTEHGDRAFVIRGQGVLGRHFEFEINAEGLADEKRLKAALIAAAGAKSTIMSGMAKHLYPAIDILTGHIEQSTRYDRTGWAVTPDGPVFLMPGREEKLPEYSAIHLQGNMPYSIREGANLANGQKALRHLLRSQSTPLLCVELAAMLQAPLSLPAGWRNERYGCFITGRTNSFKTSTTQVMQCLYGADFIDDRNLLRWDGTTNAIMKMAVLAYDMPLLIDNYKPNVGKDAAGRCIALIQSIVEGSEKARMNRDRSLSDREAIYAWPFITGEDVPETDAASLARILVLRLPQMDAINPELTQAQA
;
A
#
# COMPACT_ATOMS: atom_id res chain seq x y z
N MET A 1 -9.32 -31.87 32.74
CA MET A 1 -9.41 -32.32 31.34
C MET A 1 -8.42 -31.51 30.54
N SER A 2 -7.55 -32.15 29.75
CA SER A 2 -6.57 -31.46 28.93
C SER A 2 -7.27 -30.57 27.91
N ASN A 3 -6.85 -29.30 27.79
CA ASN A 3 -7.38 -28.40 26.77
C ASN A 3 -6.82 -28.84 25.40
N PRO A 4 -7.63 -29.35 24.46
CA PRO A 4 -7.15 -29.89 23.18
C PRO A 4 -6.52 -28.81 22.30
N ILE A 5 -6.97 -27.56 22.42
CA ILE A 5 -6.38 -26.41 21.69
C ILE A 5 -4.99 -26.10 22.23
N TYR A 6 -4.78 -26.23 23.55
CA TYR A 6 -3.44 -26.07 24.14
C TYR A 6 -2.47 -27.17 23.66
N GLN A 7 -2.93 -28.42 23.60
CA GLN A 7 -2.12 -29.53 23.06
C GLN A 7 -1.75 -29.31 21.60
N ALA A 8 -2.70 -28.86 20.78
CA ALA A 8 -2.43 -28.51 19.38
C ALA A 8 -1.41 -27.36 19.26
N ALA A 9 -1.48 -26.36 20.16
CA ALA A 9 -0.53 -25.26 20.17
C ALA A 9 0.90 -25.71 20.55
N GLN A 10 1.03 -26.65 21.50
CA GLN A 10 2.32 -27.26 21.84
C GLN A 10 2.88 -28.07 20.67
N ALA A 11 2.02 -28.85 19.99
CA ALA A 11 2.41 -29.65 18.84
C ALA A 11 2.84 -28.80 17.63
N ALA A 12 2.22 -27.64 17.43
CA ALA A 12 2.61 -26.68 16.40
C ALA A 12 3.99 -26.05 16.71
N LEU A 13 4.23 -25.63 17.96
CA LEU A 13 5.55 -25.09 18.36
C LEU A 13 6.67 -26.12 18.24
N ALA A 14 6.40 -27.39 18.57
CA ALA A 14 7.37 -28.48 18.42
C ALA A 14 7.79 -28.70 16.96
N ARG A 15 6.94 -28.33 15.99
CA ARG A 15 7.23 -28.34 14.54
C ARG A 15 7.95 -27.09 14.06
N GLY A 16 8.21 -26.13 14.95
CA GLY A 16 8.77 -24.85 14.59
C GLY A 16 7.73 -23.84 14.08
N TRP A 17 6.42 -24.10 14.19
CA TRP A 17 5.40 -23.13 13.79
C TRP A 17 5.15 -22.11 14.88
N SER A 18 5.12 -20.83 14.53
CA SER A 18 4.74 -19.75 15.45
C SER A 18 3.21 -19.66 15.54
N VAL A 19 2.69 -19.50 16.75
CA VAL A 19 1.26 -19.55 17.05
C VAL A 19 0.79 -18.37 17.90
N MET A 20 -0.52 -18.12 17.90
CA MET A 20 -1.14 -17.10 18.72
C MET A 20 -2.57 -17.50 19.14
N PRO A 21 -3.11 -16.94 20.24
CA PRO A 21 -4.49 -17.12 20.63
C PRO A 21 -5.40 -16.25 19.75
N VAL A 22 -6.50 -16.83 19.30
CA VAL A 22 -7.54 -16.17 18.49
C VAL A 22 -8.84 -16.15 19.31
N SER A 23 -9.56 -15.03 19.30
CA SER A 23 -10.84 -14.95 20.01
C SER A 23 -11.88 -15.86 19.37
N ARG A 24 -12.57 -16.72 20.13
CA ARG A 24 -13.69 -17.49 19.56
C ARG A 24 -14.91 -16.61 19.26
N THR A 25 -15.18 -15.62 20.10
CA THR A 25 -16.39 -14.78 20.06
C THR A 25 -16.28 -13.61 19.09
N ALA A 26 -15.08 -13.04 18.90
CA ALA A 26 -14.85 -11.93 17.98
C ALA A 26 -14.50 -12.37 16.55
N GLY A 27 -14.55 -13.68 16.24
CA GLY A 27 -14.23 -14.23 14.91
C GLY A 27 -12.74 -14.51 14.70
N LYS A 28 -12.20 -14.37 13.49
CA LYS A 28 -10.76 -14.63 13.18
C LYS A 28 -9.81 -13.54 13.73
N VAL A 29 -10.10 -12.94 14.90
CA VAL A 29 -9.36 -11.81 15.47
C VAL A 29 -8.37 -12.28 16.53
N PRO A 30 -7.07 -11.90 16.46
CA PRO A 30 -6.07 -12.23 17.46
C PRO A 30 -6.44 -11.69 18.85
N ALA A 31 -6.30 -12.51 19.89
CA ALA A 31 -6.59 -12.12 21.27
C ALA A 31 -5.44 -11.36 21.95
N VAL A 32 -4.31 -11.20 21.26
CA VAL A 32 -3.09 -10.53 21.75
C VAL A 32 -2.47 -9.67 20.64
N LYS A 33 -1.57 -8.76 21.01
CA LYS A 33 -0.68 -8.09 20.05
C LYS A 33 0.25 -9.14 19.44
N TRP A 34 -0.06 -9.54 18.22
CA TRP A 34 0.53 -10.76 17.64
C TRP A 34 1.71 -10.53 16.69
N LYS A 35 1.91 -9.29 16.22
CA LYS A 35 2.98 -8.97 15.25
C LYS A 35 4.38 -9.35 15.73
N GLN A 36 4.64 -9.29 17.04
CA GLN A 36 5.92 -9.74 17.62
C GLN A 36 6.20 -11.21 17.32
N TYR A 37 5.15 -12.03 17.20
CA TYR A 37 5.28 -13.46 16.95
C TYR A 37 5.58 -13.81 15.48
N GLN A 38 5.76 -12.80 14.62
CA GLN A 38 6.29 -12.95 13.26
C GLN A 38 7.83 -13.07 13.27
N SER A 39 8.50 -12.55 14.30
CA SER A 39 9.95 -12.57 14.42
C SER A 39 10.46 -13.45 15.57
N GLU A 40 9.59 -13.75 16.55
CA GLU A 40 9.92 -14.56 17.72
C GLU A 40 8.80 -15.58 17.99
N ARG A 41 9.10 -16.78 18.49
CA ARG A 41 8.05 -17.74 18.87
C ARG A 41 7.59 -17.46 20.31
N PRO A 42 6.31 -17.66 20.65
CA PRO A 42 5.84 -17.47 22.02
C PRO A 42 6.54 -18.40 23.00
N ALA A 43 6.83 -17.88 24.19
CA ALA A 43 7.44 -18.67 25.25
C ALA A 43 6.44 -19.70 25.83
N PRO A 44 6.90 -20.83 26.39
CA PRO A 44 6.03 -21.85 26.98
C PRO A 44 5.07 -21.31 28.04
N ASP A 45 5.50 -20.33 28.85
CA ASP A 45 4.67 -19.71 29.88
C ASP A 45 3.58 -18.81 29.30
N GLU A 46 3.86 -18.10 28.20
CA GLU A 46 2.86 -17.31 27.47
C GLU A 46 1.79 -18.23 26.87
N LEU A 47 2.22 -19.34 26.26
CA LEU A 47 1.32 -20.35 25.72
C LEU A 47 0.38 -20.90 26.80
N LYS A 48 0.93 -21.27 27.96
CA LYS A 48 0.14 -21.77 29.08
C LYS A 48 -0.85 -20.73 29.59
N ALA A 49 -0.43 -19.46 29.69
CA ALA A 49 -1.28 -18.36 30.14
C ALA A 49 -2.44 -18.06 29.17
N TRP A 50 -2.24 -18.23 27.86
CA TRP A 50 -3.29 -18.00 26.87
C TRP A 50 -4.47 -18.97 26.98
N PHE A 51 -4.18 -20.22 27.31
CA PHE A 51 -5.18 -21.30 27.30
C PHE A 51 -5.62 -21.76 28.71
N ALA A 52 -5.05 -21.18 29.77
CA ALA A 52 -5.44 -21.44 31.16
C ALA A 52 -6.81 -20.82 31.48
N GLY A 53 -7.81 -21.66 31.76
CA GLY A 53 -9.12 -21.23 32.26
C GLY A 53 -9.98 -20.43 31.27
N LYS A 54 -9.59 -20.35 29.99
CA LYS A 54 -10.29 -19.59 28.95
C LYS A 54 -10.90 -20.52 27.90
N PRO A 55 -12.15 -20.98 28.10
CA PRO A 55 -12.77 -21.92 27.18
C PRO A 55 -12.96 -21.33 25.78
N ASP A 56 -13.06 -20.01 25.63
CA ASP A 56 -13.37 -19.29 24.37
C ASP A 56 -12.14 -18.78 23.59
N THR A 57 -11.03 -19.50 23.69
CA THR A 57 -9.79 -19.15 22.96
C THR A 57 -9.50 -20.21 21.90
N ASN A 58 -9.44 -19.78 20.64
CA ASN A 58 -9.01 -20.56 19.49
C ASN A 58 -7.50 -20.40 19.27
N LEU A 59 -6.96 -21.17 18.32
CA LEU A 59 -5.55 -21.19 17.95
C LEU A 59 -5.38 -20.68 16.52
N GLY A 60 -4.43 -19.77 16.34
CA GLY A 60 -3.96 -19.31 15.03
C GLY A 60 -2.50 -19.68 14.82
N ILE A 61 -2.14 -19.94 13.57
CA ILE A 61 -0.77 -20.09 13.10
C ILE A 61 -0.35 -18.82 12.35
N ILE A 62 0.84 -18.33 12.64
CA ILE A 62 1.44 -17.22 11.92
C ILE A 62 2.24 -17.80 10.76
N THR A 63 1.98 -17.31 9.55
CA THR A 63 2.65 -17.76 8.33
C THR A 63 3.83 -16.84 8.01
N GLY A 64 4.86 -17.35 7.32
CA GLY A 64 6.10 -16.60 7.09
C GLY A 64 7.34 -17.45 7.27
N ALA A 65 8.50 -16.83 7.02
CA ALA A 65 9.81 -17.49 7.11
C ALA A 65 10.07 -18.10 8.49
N LEU A 66 9.61 -17.45 9.57
CA LEU A 66 9.76 -17.96 10.93
C LEU A 66 9.07 -19.32 11.12
N SER A 67 7.87 -19.51 10.57
CA SER A 67 7.15 -20.78 10.66
C SER A 67 7.55 -21.77 9.57
N GLY A 68 8.39 -21.34 8.60
CA GLY A 68 8.84 -22.17 7.49
C GLY A 68 7.71 -22.60 6.55
N LEU A 69 6.61 -21.85 6.48
CA LEU A 69 5.46 -22.17 5.63
C LEU A 69 4.64 -20.97 5.19
N PHE A 70 3.92 -21.17 4.09
CA PHE A 70 2.81 -20.33 3.66
C PHE A 70 1.57 -21.21 3.40
N ILE A 71 0.40 -20.58 3.34
CA ILE A 71 -0.88 -21.28 3.18
C ILE A 71 -1.65 -20.70 2.00
N VAL A 72 -2.24 -21.56 1.18
CA VAL A 72 -3.30 -21.18 0.23
C VAL A 72 -4.66 -21.47 0.88
N ASP A 73 -5.43 -20.42 1.17
CA ASP A 73 -6.72 -20.44 1.87
C ASP A 73 -7.84 -20.30 0.83
N THR A 74 -8.52 -21.40 0.49
CA THR A 74 -9.62 -21.42 -0.47
C THR A 74 -10.93 -21.04 0.21
N ASP A 75 -11.77 -20.28 -0.49
CA ASP A 75 -13.05 -19.78 0.02
C ASP A 75 -14.25 -20.18 -0.85
N THR A 76 -14.03 -20.81 -2.01
CA THR A 76 -15.08 -21.26 -2.94
C THR A 76 -14.82 -22.68 -3.45
N VAL A 77 -15.85 -23.33 -3.99
CA VAL A 77 -15.76 -24.69 -4.56
C VAL A 77 -14.81 -24.71 -5.76
N GLU A 78 -14.92 -23.70 -6.62
CA GLU A 78 -14.11 -23.55 -7.83
C GLU A 78 -12.62 -23.40 -7.50
N ALA A 79 -12.28 -22.78 -6.36
CA ALA A 79 -10.90 -22.67 -5.91
C ALA A 79 -10.33 -24.00 -5.40
N VAL A 80 -11.16 -24.85 -4.79
CA VAL A 80 -10.77 -26.22 -4.41
C VAL A 80 -10.57 -27.08 -5.66
N GLU A 81 -11.52 -27.04 -6.59
CA GLU A 81 -11.43 -27.75 -7.86
C GLU A 81 -10.21 -27.29 -8.67
N TRP A 82 -9.90 -26.00 -8.67
CA TRP A 82 -8.70 -25.45 -9.29
C TRP A 82 -7.42 -26.02 -8.67
N MET A 83 -7.29 -26.03 -7.35
CA MET A 83 -6.13 -26.62 -6.66
C MET A 83 -5.98 -28.11 -6.98
N GLU A 84 -7.08 -28.87 -6.94
CA GLU A 84 -7.07 -30.31 -7.22
C GLU A 84 -6.76 -30.62 -8.69
N ALA A 85 -7.34 -29.87 -9.63
CA ALA A 85 -7.13 -30.06 -11.07
C ALA A 85 -5.69 -29.77 -11.51
N GLN A 86 -4.99 -28.88 -10.81
CA GLN A 86 -3.58 -28.55 -11.07
C GLN A 86 -2.60 -29.53 -10.40
N GLY A 87 -3.10 -30.57 -9.71
CA GLY A 87 -2.28 -31.65 -9.15
C GLY A 87 -1.37 -31.20 -8.02
N VAL A 88 -1.92 -30.51 -7.01
CA VAL A 88 -1.15 -30.14 -5.81
C VAL A 88 -0.57 -31.37 -5.10
N PRO A 89 0.67 -31.29 -4.60
CA PRO A 89 1.29 -32.40 -3.88
C PRO A 89 0.50 -32.74 -2.61
N VAL A 90 0.54 -34.02 -2.21
CA VAL A 90 -0.07 -34.47 -0.96
C VAL A 90 0.63 -33.79 0.21
N GLY A 91 -0.14 -33.09 1.05
CA GLY A 91 0.36 -32.37 2.21
C GLY A 91 -0.76 -32.08 3.20
N PRO A 92 -0.46 -31.41 4.33
CA PRO A 92 -1.46 -31.08 5.33
C PRO A 92 -2.56 -30.18 4.74
N ILE A 93 -3.81 -30.52 5.03
CA ILE A 93 -4.98 -29.76 4.62
C ILE A 93 -5.90 -29.60 5.83
N ALA A 94 -6.16 -28.36 6.23
CA ALA A 94 -7.18 -28.06 7.22
C ALA A 94 -8.47 -27.62 6.54
N GLN A 95 -9.61 -28.08 7.05
CA GLN A 95 -10.94 -27.62 6.65
C GLN A 95 -11.49 -26.66 7.70
N GLY A 96 -11.98 -25.50 7.24
CA GLY A 96 -12.66 -24.52 8.05
C GLY A 96 -14.15 -24.83 8.21
N SER A 97 -14.97 -23.78 8.24
CA SER A 97 -16.39 -23.91 8.57
C SER A 97 -17.28 -24.53 7.48
N ALA A 98 -16.71 -24.86 6.31
CA ALA A 98 -17.42 -25.46 5.17
C ALA A 98 -16.46 -26.33 4.34
N PRO A 99 -16.94 -27.34 3.59
CA PRO A 99 -16.08 -28.27 2.84
C PRO A 99 -15.13 -27.62 1.82
N PHE A 100 -15.52 -26.48 1.26
CA PHE A 100 -14.73 -25.72 0.29
C PHE A 100 -13.76 -24.71 0.93
N LYS A 101 -13.82 -24.52 2.25
CA LYS A 101 -12.90 -23.66 3.00
C LYS A 101 -11.68 -24.45 3.42
N ARG A 102 -10.67 -24.58 2.56
CA ARG A 102 -9.49 -25.42 2.81
C ARG A 102 -8.24 -24.57 2.92
N HIS A 103 -7.39 -24.90 3.87
CA HIS A 103 -6.05 -24.36 4.01
C HIS A 103 -5.06 -25.42 3.50
N TYR A 104 -4.42 -25.16 2.36
CA TYR A 104 -3.33 -25.99 1.82
C TYR A 104 -1.99 -25.45 2.31
N TYR A 105 -1.20 -26.29 2.98
CA TYR A 105 0.06 -25.87 3.59
C TYR A 105 1.24 -26.23 2.69
N PHE A 106 2.13 -25.26 2.46
CA PHE A 106 3.34 -25.43 1.67
C PHE A 106 4.58 -24.91 2.41
N SER A 107 5.72 -25.55 2.18
CA SER A 107 6.99 -25.13 2.77
C SER A 107 7.38 -23.75 2.25
N TRP A 108 8.05 -22.97 3.08
CA TRP A 108 8.58 -21.68 2.68
C TRP A 108 9.60 -21.84 1.54
N PRO A 109 9.45 -21.16 0.40
CA PRO A 109 10.41 -21.22 -0.70
C PRO A 109 11.62 -20.29 -0.47
N ASP A 110 12.61 -20.35 -1.37
CA ASP A 110 13.85 -19.54 -1.29
C ASP A 110 13.64 -18.03 -1.60
N PHE A 111 12.39 -17.57 -1.61
CA PHE A 111 12.02 -16.18 -1.79
C PHE A 111 10.86 -15.81 -0.85
N THR A 112 10.71 -14.52 -0.55
CA THR A 112 9.64 -14.06 0.33
C THR A 112 8.27 -14.17 -0.35
N VAL A 113 7.40 -15.02 0.21
CA VAL A 113 5.98 -15.12 -0.17
C VAL A 113 5.17 -14.09 0.63
N LYS A 114 4.60 -13.07 0.00
CA LYS A 114 3.78 -12.07 0.73
C LYS A 114 2.36 -12.57 0.98
N ASN A 115 1.75 -12.11 2.07
CA ASN A 115 0.32 -12.28 2.29
C ASN A 115 -0.50 -11.49 1.24
N SER A 116 -1.41 -12.16 0.54
CA SER A 116 -2.21 -11.59 -0.54
C SER A 116 -3.64 -12.13 -0.53
N VAL A 117 -4.56 -11.34 -1.09
CA VAL A 117 -6.00 -11.66 -1.14
C VAL A 117 -6.43 -11.70 -2.60
N LYS A 118 -6.98 -12.84 -3.03
CA LYS A 118 -7.52 -13.07 -4.39
C LYS A 118 -6.58 -12.71 -5.55
N GLN A 119 -5.26 -12.81 -5.34
CA GLN A 119 -4.27 -12.50 -6.38
C GLN A 119 -3.93 -13.72 -7.24
N ILE A 120 -3.92 -14.93 -6.66
CA ILE A 120 -3.61 -16.17 -7.38
C ILE A 120 -4.84 -16.84 -7.99
N HIS A 121 -6.01 -16.63 -7.36
CA HIS A 121 -7.32 -17.11 -7.84
C HIS A 121 -8.45 -16.30 -7.16
N PRO A 122 -9.57 -15.98 -7.83
CA PRO A 122 -10.66 -15.18 -7.24
C PRO A 122 -11.29 -15.75 -5.95
N GLY A 123 -11.16 -17.07 -5.75
CA GLY A 123 -11.60 -17.79 -4.56
C GLY A 123 -10.49 -18.32 -3.67
N ALA A 124 -9.23 -17.87 -3.82
CA ALA A 124 -8.12 -18.28 -2.96
C ALA A 124 -7.25 -17.09 -2.50
N ASP A 125 -6.92 -17.10 -1.21
CA ASP A 125 -5.99 -16.16 -0.58
C ASP A 125 -4.65 -16.83 -0.30
N VAL A 126 -3.57 -16.05 -0.26
CA VAL A 126 -2.25 -16.51 0.20
C VAL A 126 -1.97 -15.92 1.57
N ARG A 127 -1.78 -16.78 2.57
CA ARG A 127 -1.24 -16.41 3.88
C ARG A 127 0.27 -16.63 3.85
N GLY A 128 0.99 -15.59 3.48
CA GLY A 128 2.46 -15.53 3.44
C GLY A 128 3.03 -14.76 4.62
N GLU A 129 4.16 -14.07 4.42
CA GLU A 129 4.82 -13.24 5.44
C GLU A 129 3.86 -12.21 6.02
N GLY A 130 3.85 -12.09 7.35
CA GLY A 130 2.93 -11.22 8.07
C GLY A 130 1.45 -11.62 7.98
N GLY A 131 1.14 -12.84 7.54
CA GLY A 131 -0.18 -13.45 7.51
C GLY A 131 -0.44 -14.40 8.69
N TYR A 132 -1.68 -14.85 8.84
CA TYR A 132 -2.03 -15.92 9.77
C TYR A 132 -3.27 -16.69 9.30
N ALA A 133 -3.43 -17.91 9.80
CA ALA A 133 -4.60 -18.75 9.60
C ALA A 133 -5.09 -19.34 10.94
N VAL A 134 -6.35 -19.79 10.98
CA VAL A 134 -6.89 -20.52 12.14
C VAL A 134 -6.53 -21.99 12.01
N LEU A 135 -6.04 -22.60 13.10
CA LEU A 135 -5.55 -23.98 13.14
C LEU A 135 -6.55 -24.91 13.85
N PRO A 136 -6.75 -26.17 13.41
CA PRO A 136 -7.51 -27.17 14.15
C PRO A 136 -6.99 -27.40 15.59
N PRO A 137 -7.83 -27.73 16.59
CA PRO A 137 -9.27 -27.96 16.55
C PRO A 137 -10.09 -26.70 16.96
N SER A 138 -9.72 -25.52 16.43
CA SER A 138 -10.42 -24.27 16.74
C SER A 138 -11.90 -24.31 16.33
N VAL A 139 -12.76 -23.57 17.04
CA VAL A 139 -14.22 -23.57 16.79
C VAL A 139 -14.65 -22.26 16.12
N HIS A 140 -15.27 -22.33 14.96
CA HIS A 140 -15.83 -21.18 14.27
C HIS A 140 -17.07 -20.63 15.00
N LYS A 141 -17.42 -19.35 14.78
CA LYS A 141 -18.57 -18.68 15.42
C LYS A 141 -19.93 -19.36 15.19
N ASN A 142 -20.06 -20.17 14.14
CA ASN A 142 -21.27 -20.93 13.83
C ASN A 142 -21.30 -22.33 14.48
N GLY A 143 -20.29 -22.67 15.29
CA GLY A 143 -20.15 -23.98 15.94
C GLY A 143 -19.37 -25.03 15.16
N ALA A 144 -19.04 -24.79 13.88
CA ALA A 144 -18.22 -25.72 13.10
C ALA A 144 -16.78 -25.77 13.64
N VAL A 145 -16.22 -26.97 13.74
CA VAL A 145 -14.84 -27.18 14.21
C VAL A 145 -13.90 -27.19 13.00
N TYR A 146 -12.77 -26.50 13.10
CA TYR A 146 -11.68 -26.63 12.13
C TYR A 146 -11.05 -28.01 12.32
N GLU A 147 -10.94 -28.79 11.25
CA GLU A 147 -10.48 -30.17 11.30
C GLU A 147 -9.35 -30.39 10.29
N TRP A 148 -8.45 -31.33 10.57
CA TRP A 148 -7.47 -31.79 9.59
C TRP A 148 -8.15 -32.79 8.66
N LEU A 149 -8.22 -32.50 7.36
CA LEU A 149 -8.53 -33.50 6.33
C LEU A 149 -7.34 -34.42 6.09
N VAL A 150 -6.14 -33.84 6.18
CA VAL A 150 -4.86 -34.53 6.14
C VAL A 150 -3.99 -33.91 7.23
N SER A 151 -3.54 -34.70 8.20
CA SER A 151 -2.86 -34.18 9.39
C SER A 151 -1.36 -33.95 9.15
N PRO A 152 -0.77 -32.88 9.73
CA PRO A 152 0.69 -32.72 9.78
C PRO A 152 1.40 -33.69 10.74
N ASP A 153 0.67 -34.62 11.38
CA ASP A 153 1.24 -35.82 12.03
C ASP A 153 1.42 -36.98 11.04
N GLU A 154 0.72 -36.96 9.90
CA GLU A 154 0.65 -38.07 8.93
C GLU A 154 1.53 -37.83 7.70
N VAL A 155 1.69 -36.56 7.30
CA VAL A 155 2.46 -36.15 6.13
C VAL A 155 3.24 -34.86 6.41
N ASP A 156 4.44 -34.78 5.84
CA ASP A 156 5.26 -33.57 5.88
C ASP A 156 4.65 -32.44 5.05
N VAL A 157 4.99 -31.19 5.39
CA VAL A 157 4.60 -30.02 4.59
C VAL A 157 5.39 -30.03 3.27
N PRO A 158 4.72 -30.17 2.10
CA PRO A 158 5.41 -30.30 0.83
C PRO A 158 5.91 -28.95 0.31
N THR A 159 6.90 -28.98 -0.58
CA THR A 159 7.23 -27.84 -1.43
C THR A 159 6.06 -27.52 -2.35
N ALA A 160 5.76 -26.24 -2.54
CA ALA A 160 4.74 -25.83 -3.50
C ALA A 160 5.12 -26.24 -4.94
N PRO A 161 4.13 -26.59 -5.79
CA PRO A 161 4.40 -26.98 -7.16
C PRO A 161 4.92 -25.78 -7.99
N ASP A 162 5.72 -26.07 -9.02
CA ASP A 162 6.37 -25.04 -9.85
C ASP A 162 5.39 -24.04 -10.44
N TRP A 163 4.21 -24.50 -10.87
CA TRP A 163 3.18 -23.61 -11.44
C TRP A 163 2.70 -22.58 -10.42
N LEU A 164 2.58 -22.96 -9.14
CA LEU A 164 2.15 -22.08 -8.07
C LEU A 164 3.28 -21.10 -7.76
N LEU A 165 4.50 -21.59 -7.63
CA LEU A 165 5.69 -20.74 -7.43
C LEU A 165 5.91 -19.77 -8.60
N ALA A 166 5.58 -20.15 -9.83
CA ALA A 166 5.76 -19.33 -11.03
C ALA A 166 4.74 -18.17 -11.17
N ILE A 167 3.71 -18.11 -10.32
CA ILE A 167 2.74 -17.00 -10.35
C ILE A 167 3.47 -15.70 -9.91
N PRO A 168 3.57 -14.67 -10.77
CA PRO A 168 4.28 -13.43 -10.45
C PRO A 168 3.75 -12.73 -9.20
N GLU A 169 2.46 -12.88 -8.91
CA GLU A 169 1.81 -12.33 -7.73
C GLU A 169 2.21 -13.04 -6.42
N LEU A 170 2.73 -14.27 -6.50
CA LEU A 170 3.41 -14.98 -5.41
C LEU A 170 4.87 -14.53 -5.28
N GLN A 171 5.50 -14.13 -6.39
CA GLN A 171 6.88 -13.66 -6.49
C GLN A 171 6.96 -12.16 -6.75
N LYS A 172 6.79 -11.31 -5.73
CA LYS A 172 7.28 -9.93 -5.87
C LYS A 172 8.73 -9.88 -5.43
N THR A 173 9.62 -9.90 -6.44
CA THR A 173 11.08 -9.76 -6.35
C THR A 173 11.46 -8.93 -5.12
N GLU A 174 12.15 -9.56 -4.17
CA GLU A 174 12.96 -8.79 -3.26
C GLU A 174 13.86 -7.91 -4.11
N PHE A 175 13.88 -6.64 -3.74
CA PHE A 175 15.02 -5.79 -4.04
C PHE A 175 16.24 -6.60 -3.64
N VAL A 176 17.01 -7.09 -4.62
CA VAL A 176 18.33 -7.67 -4.38
C VAL A 176 19.02 -6.67 -3.46
N PRO A 177 19.51 -7.07 -2.27
CA PRO A 177 20.36 -6.19 -1.49
C PRO A 177 21.47 -5.77 -2.45
N SER A 178 21.49 -4.51 -2.88
CA SER A 178 22.68 -3.97 -3.50
C SER A 178 23.79 -4.27 -2.51
N GLU A 179 24.84 -4.93 -2.99
CA GLU A 179 26.06 -5.23 -2.24
C GLU A 179 26.36 -4.09 -1.26
N PRO A 180 26.84 -4.37 -0.03
CA PRO A 180 26.95 -3.37 1.03
C PRO A 180 27.54 -2.06 0.48
N VAL A 181 26.66 -1.10 0.23
CA VAL A 181 27.05 0.26 -0.16
C VAL A 181 27.45 0.90 1.15
N VAL A 182 28.72 0.73 1.50
CA VAL A 182 29.34 1.54 2.54
C VAL A 182 29.23 3.00 2.06
N PRO A 183 28.77 3.94 2.90
CA PRO A 183 28.60 5.33 2.48
C PRO A 183 29.94 5.88 1.98
N LEU A 184 29.98 6.37 0.75
CA LEU A 184 31.04 7.27 0.30
C LEU A 184 30.85 8.60 1.06
N VAL A 185 31.52 8.73 2.20
CA VAL A 185 31.68 10.00 2.91
C VAL A 185 32.99 10.63 2.43
N ASP A 186 32.96 11.92 2.13
CA ASP A 186 34.15 12.69 1.80
C ASP A 186 35.12 12.67 3.00
N LEU A 187 36.29 12.06 2.81
CA LEU A 187 37.35 12.04 3.81
C LEU A 187 38.66 12.44 3.16
N ASN A 188 39.22 13.52 3.68
CA ASN A 188 40.59 13.91 3.42
C ASN A 188 41.53 12.76 3.81
N GLY A 189 42.27 12.25 2.83
CA GLY A 189 43.42 11.34 2.91
C GLY A 189 43.57 10.44 4.14
N SER A 190 43.30 9.15 3.99
CA SER A 190 44.11 8.06 4.58
C SER A 190 43.54 6.70 4.15
N GLY A 191 44.40 5.70 3.91
CA GLY A 191 44.02 4.35 3.48
C GLY A 191 43.07 3.60 4.41
N GLU A 192 42.73 4.17 5.57
CA GLU A 192 41.91 3.59 6.63
C GLU A 192 40.46 3.29 6.19
N VAL A 193 39.90 4.04 5.25
CA VAL A 193 38.50 3.88 4.81
C VAL A 193 38.35 2.72 3.83
N MET A 194 39.27 2.62 2.86
CA MET A 194 39.29 1.49 1.92
C MET A 194 39.62 0.19 2.65
N GLN A 195 40.42 0.27 3.72
CA GLN A 195 40.70 -0.85 4.61
C GLN A 195 39.47 -1.25 5.42
N LYS A 196 38.69 -0.30 5.94
CA LYS A 196 37.38 -0.57 6.60
C LYS A 196 36.37 -1.19 5.63
N TYR A 197 36.34 -0.76 4.37
CA TYR A 197 35.48 -1.35 3.34
C TYR A 197 35.87 -2.82 3.06
N ALA A 198 37.16 -3.10 2.87
CA ALA A 198 37.63 -4.45 2.64
C ALA A 198 37.40 -5.37 3.85
N HIS A 199 37.60 -4.88 5.07
CA HIS A 199 37.31 -5.64 6.30
C HIS A 199 35.81 -5.91 6.49
N ALA A 200 34.93 -4.94 6.20
CA ALA A 200 33.48 -5.16 6.28
C ALA A 200 33.02 -6.22 5.26
N ALA A 201 33.59 -6.21 4.05
CA ALA A 201 33.33 -7.25 3.05
C ALA A 201 33.84 -8.63 3.52
N LEU A 202 35.03 -8.69 4.12
CA LEU A 202 35.60 -9.91 4.71
C LEU A 202 34.73 -10.48 5.85
N GLU A 203 34.26 -9.65 6.77
CA GLU A 203 33.38 -10.07 7.87
C GLU A 203 32.04 -10.63 7.38
N ALA A 204 31.44 -9.98 6.37
CA ALA A 204 30.20 -10.45 5.77
C ALA A 204 30.38 -11.84 5.15
N GLU A 205 31.46 -12.04 4.39
CA GLU A 205 31.75 -13.32 3.73
C GLU A 205 32.13 -14.43 4.73
N LEU A 206 32.84 -14.10 5.81
CA LEU A 206 33.11 -15.04 6.91
C LEU A 206 31.81 -15.50 7.59
N SER A 207 30.86 -14.58 7.78
CA SER A 207 29.55 -14.91 8.36
C SER A 207 28.76 -15.87 7.45
N LEU A 208 28.79 -15.65 6.13
CA LEU A 208 28.14 -16.55 5.16
C LEU A 208 28.72 -17.96 5.21
N VAL A 209 30.05 -18.08 5.29
CA VAL A 209 30.71 -19.39 5.40
C VAL A 209 30.42 -20.06 6.75
N ALA A 210 30.38 -19.30 7.85
CA ALA A 210 30.10 -19.84 9.18
C ALA A 210 28.68 -20.43 9.32
N HIS A 211 27.71 -19.85 8.60
CA HIS A 211 26.30 -20.23 8.64
C HIS A 211 25.85 -21.11 7.46
N ALA A 212 26.76 -21.50 6.57
CA ALA A 212 26.43 -22.33 5.42
C ALA A 212 25.86 -23.72 5.83
N PRO A 213 24.72 -24.15 5.26
CA PRO A 213 24.13 -25.47 5.52
C PRO A 213 25.06 -26.62 5.12
N ASP A 214 24.93 -27.76 5.82
CA ASP A 214 25.68 -28.99 5.49
C ASP A 214 25.39 -29.45 4.05
N GLY A 215 26.45 -29.74 3.28
CA GLY A 215 26.39 -30.09 1.85
C GLY A 215 26.73 -28.95 0.89
N GLN A 216 26.56 -27.67 1.28
CA GLN A 216 26.92 -26.50 0.44
C GLN A 216 28.19 -25.77 0.88
N LYS A 217 28.76 -26.20 2.02
CA LYS A 217 29.89 -25.54 2.69
C LYS A 217 31.13 -25.39 1.80
N HIS A 218 31.46 -26.42 1.03
CA HIS A 218 32.66 -26.39 0.18
C HIS A 218 32.54 -25.36 -0.96
N ALA A 219 31.38 -25.32 -1.61
CA ALA A 219 31.11 -24.34 -2.67
C ALA A 219 31.03 -22.91 -2.13
N GLN A 220 30.38 -22.72 -0.97
CA GLN A 220 30.28 -21.41 -0.31
C GLN A 220 31.65 -20.91 0.16
N LEU A 221 32.47 -21.78 0.76
CA LEU A 221 33.83 -21.47 1.18
C LEU A 221 34.68 -21.00 0.00
N PHE A 222 34.67 -21.74 -1.11
CA PHE A 222 35.42 -21.36 -2.30
C PHE A 222 34.96 -20.00 -2.86
N LYS A 223 33.63 -19.79 -2.97
CA LYS A 223 33.06 -18.55 -3.51
C LYS A 223 33.39 -17.33 -2.64
N SER A 224 33.20 -17.44 -1.33
CA SER A 224 33.45 -16.35 -0.39
C SER A 224 34.95 -15.99 -0.31
N VAL A 225 35.84 -16.99 -0.29
CA VAL A 225 37.29 -16.74 -0.27
C VAL A 225 37.76 -16.07 -1.57
N ALA A 226 37.29 -16.57 -2.73
CA ALA A 226 37.65 -15.97 -4.01
C ALA A 226 37.19 -14.51 -4.09
N LYS A 227 35.99 -14.20 -3.60
CA LYS A 227 35.40 -12.85 -3.60
C LYS A 227 36.16 -11.86 -2.71
N VAL A 228 36.75 -12.31 -1.61
CA VAL A 228 37.55 -11.44 -0.72
C VAL A 228 38.99 -11.32 -1.21
N ALA A 229 39.54 -12.35 -1.85
CA ALA A 229 40.89 -12.33 -2.42
C ALA A 229 41.08 -11.31 -3.56
N GLU A 230 40.00 -10.83 -4.17
CA GLU A 230 40.01 -9.72 -5.15
C GLU A 230 40.56 -8.40 -4.59
N PHE A 231 40.62 -8.25 -3.25
CA PHE A 231 41.19 -7.07 -2.57
C PHE A 231 42.71 -7.14 -2.37
N ILE A 232 43.32 -8.31 -2.53
CA ILE A 232 44.76 -8.51 -2.31
C ILE A 232 45.63 -7.64 -3.25
N PRO A 233 45.34 -7.52 -4.56
CA PRO A 233 46.13 -6.67 -5.47
C PRO A 233 46.11 -5.18 -5.09
N HIS A 234 45.11 -4.74 -4.32
CA HIS A 234 44.99 -3.36 -3.82
C HIS A 234 45.71 -3.14 -2.48
N GLY A 235 46.32 -4.18 -1.90
CA GLY A 235 47.00 -4.11 -0.60
C GLY A 235 46.05 -3.91 0.59
N LEU A 236 44.75 -4.10 0.41
CA LEU A 236 43.74 -3.86 1.44
C LEU A 236 43.53 -5.06 2.37
N LEU A 237 43.86 -6.27 1.90
CA LEU A 237 43.85 -7.52 2.67
C LEU A 237 45.05 -8.38 2.25
N SER A 238 45.63 -9.12 3.19
CA SER A 238 46.71 -10.06 2.90
C SER A 238 46.21 -11.50 2.72
N GLU A 239 46.94 -12.28 1.94
CA GLU A 239 46.70 -13.73 1.79
C GLU A 239 46.73 -14.46 3.14
N GLY A 240 47.64 -14.05 4.04
CA GLY A 240 47.75 -14.61 5.38
C GLY A 240 46.50 -14.39 6.23
N GLU A 241 45.91 -13.20 6.18
CA GLU A 241 44.68 -12.86 6.90
C GLU A 241 43.48 -13.66 6.38
N ILE A 242 43.28 -13.68 5.07
CA ILE A 242 42.16 -14.42 4.45
C ILE A 242 42.30 -15.92 4.75
N ARG A 243 43.50 -16.49 4.56
CA ARG A 243 43.76 -17.90 4.82
C ARG A 243 43.53 -18.26 6.28
N GLY A 244 44.05 -17.46 7.21
CA GLY A 244 43.94 -17.70 8.64
C GLY A 244 42.50 -17.63 9.15
N LEU A 245 41.77 -16.58 8.77
CA LEU A 245 40.41 -16.34 9.26
C LEU A 245 39.41 -17.35 8.71
N PHE A 246 39.43 -17.63 7.41
CA PHE A 246 38.52 -18.63 6.83
C PHE A 246 38.87 -20.04 7.29
N PHE A 247 40.16 -20.39 7.41
CA PHE A 247 40.54 -21.70 7.94
C PHE A 247 40.09 -21.86 9.39
N HIS A 248 40.26 -20.83 10.23
CA HIS A 248 39.78 -20.88 11.61
C HIS A 248 38.25 -21.00 11.70
N ALA A 249 37.52 -20.33 10.81
CA ALA A 249 36.06 -20.40 10.77
C ALA A 249 35.54 -21.81 10.39
N VAL A 250 36.24 -22.55 9.53
CA VAL A 250 35.79 -23.87 9.07
C VAL A 250 36.45 -25.06 9.78
N ALA A 251 37.67 -24.91 10.31
CA ALA A 251 38.45 -26.01 10.90
C ALA A 251 37.76 -26.76 12.06
N PRO A 252 36.94 -26.13 12.93
CA PRO A 252 36.23 -26.85 13.99
C PRO A 252 35.14 -27.80 13.46
N ARG A 253 34.68 -27.60 12.22
CA ARG A 253 33.52 -28.29 11.63
C ARG A 253 33.86 -29.03 10.32
N ALA A 254 35.12 -29.00 9.89
CA ALA A 254 35.58 -29.66 8.67
C ALA A 254 36.10 -31.07 8.98
N GLU A 255 35.51 -32.08 8.32
CA GLU A 255 35.97 -33.47 8.40
C GLU A 255 37.35 -33.66 7.74
N ASP A 256 37.60 -33.00 6.60
CA ASP A 256 38.91 -32.94 5.95
C ASP A 256 39.51 -31.52 6.01
N LYS A 257 40.34 -31.30 7.02
CA LYS A 257 41.04 -30.03 7.23
C LYS A 257 42.08 -29.73 6.14
N ARG A 258 42.68 -30.76 5.51
CA ARG A 258 43.65 -30.56 4.43
C ARG A 258 42.94 -30.14 3.14
N GLY A 259 41.79 -30.77 2.84
CA GLY A 259 40.93 -30.38 1.73
C GLY A 259 40.40 -28.95 1.87
N ALA A 260 39.97 -28.55 3.07
CA ALA A 260 39.52 -27.18 3.33
C ALA A 260 40.65 -26.15 3.12
N LEU A 261 41.87 -26.44 3.58
CA LEU A 261 43.02 -25.56 3.38
C LEU A 261 43.38 -25.41 1.90
N LYS A 262 43.40 -26.52 1.15
CA LYS A 262 43.65 -26.51 -0.29
C LYS A 262 42.58 -25.71 -1.06
N THR A 263 41.33 -25.83 -0.65
CA THR A 263 40.20 -25.06 -1.25
C THR A 263 40.37 -23.56 -1.06
N ILE A 264 40.85 -23.14 0.12
CA ILE A 264 41.14 -21.74 0.43
C ILE A 264 42.30 -21.23 -0.44
N GLU A 265 43.37 -22.02 -0.57
CA GLU A 265 44.54 -21.66 -1.40
C GLU A 265 44.15 -21.52 -2.89
N ASP A 266 43.39 -22.48 -3.43
CA ASP A 266 42.90 -22.46 -4.81
C ASP A 266 41.96 -21.25 -5.05
N ALA A 267 41.09 -20.92 -4.08
CA ALA A 267 40.19 -19.78 -4.16
C ALA A 267 40.92 -18.43 -4.09
N ILE A 268 41.96 -18.31 -3.26
CA ILE A 268 42.80 -17.09 -3.18
C ILE A 268 43.49 -16.84 -4.52
N SER A 269 44.10 -17.88 -5.11
CA SER A 269 44.76 -17.76 -6.41
C SER A 269 43.77 -17.29 -7.50
N LYS A 270 42.54 -17.80 -7.48
CA LYS A 270 41.49 -17.38 -8.43
C LYS A 270 41.05 -15.93 -8.23
N GLY A 271 40.83 -15.49 -6.99
CA GLY A 271 40.40 -14.11 -6.70
C GLY A 271 41.45 -13.07 -7.05
N GLN A 272 42.74 -13.38 -6.85
CA GLN A 272 43.85 -12.49 -7.24
C GLN A 272 43.91 -12.23 -8.75
N GLN A 273 43.46 -13.18 -9.56
CA GLN A 273 43.40 -13.04 -11.02
C GLN A 273 42.25 -12.14 -11.50
N SER A 274 41.34 -11.72 -10.61
CA SER A 274 40.19 -10.86 -10.92
C SER A 274 40.08 -9.69 -9.92
N PRO A 275 40.99 -8.70 -9.96
CA PRO A 275 41.00 -7.59 -9.00
C PRO A 275 39.69 -6.78 -9.01
N ARG A 276 39.20 -6.41 -7.83
CA ARG A 276 37.92 -5.71 -7.70
C ARG A 276 38.01 -4.24 -8.16
N ARG A 277 37.05 -3.80 -8.97
CA ARG A 277 36.93 -2.36 -9.31
C ARG A 277 36.46 -1.57 -8.08
N LEU A 278 37.31 -0.70 -7.55
CA LEU A 278 36.99 0.15 -6.40
C LEU A 278 36.15 1.38 -6.83
N PRO A 279 35.28 1.93 -5.96
CA PRO A 279 34.48 3.10 -6.27
C PRO A 279 35.36 4.34 -6.57
N GLU A 280 35.10 5.03 -7.69
CA GLU A 280 35.79 6.27 -8.07
C GLU A 280 35.21 7.50 -7.35
N ARG A 281 36.08 8.47 -7.05
CA ARG A 281 35.75 9.70 -6.33
C ARG A 281 35.01 10.67 -7.26
N GLN A 282 33.68 10.74 -7.20
CA GLN A 282 32.91 11.81 -7.83
C GLN A 282 32.73 12.97 -6.84
N GLN A 283 33.26 14.15 -7.19
CA GLN A 283 32.97 15.37 -6.44
C GLN A 283 31.51 15.77 -6.67
N ALA A 284 30.71 15.74 -5.61
CA ALA A 284 29.36 16.29 -5.63
C ALA A 284 29.42 17.82 -5.77
N PRO A 285 28.51 18.45 -6.53
CA PRO A 285 28.43 19.91 -6.56
C PRO A 285 28.03 20.42 -5.17
N ARG A 286 28.84 21.35 -4.63
CA ARG A 286 28.48 22.15 -3.45
C ARG A 286 27.32 23.07 -3.82
N VAL A 287 26.09 22.69 -3.48
CA VAL A 287 24.98 23.64 -3.45
C VAL A 287 24.99 24.31 -2.08
N VAL A 288 25.58 25.50 -2.02
CA VAL A 288 25.40 26.43 -0.89
C VAL A 288 24.11 27.18 -1.14
N LEU A 289 23.00 26.78 -0.53
CA LEU A 289 21.82 27.64 -0.47
C LEU A 289 22.13 28.75 0.54
N ARG A 290 22.57 29.91 0.05
CA ARG A 290 22.66 31.13 0.88
C ARG A 290 21.27 31.74 1.02
N GLY A 291 20.79 31.81 2.25
CA GLY A 291 19.59 32.56 2.63
C GLY A 291 19.79 34.06 2.40
N ARG A 292 19.51 34.55 1.19
CA ARG A 292 19.22 35.96 0.86
C ARG A 292 18.33 36.12 -0.38
N GLN A 293 17.88 35.04 -1.02
CA GLN A 293 17.00 35.12 -2.21
C GLN A 293 15.56 35.60 -1.94
N ALA A 294 15.16 35.75 -0.67
CA ALA A 294 13.81 36.20 -0.33
C ALA A 294 13.61 37.74 -0.37
N ARG A 295 14.68 38.55 -0.53
CA ARG A 295 14.57 40.02 -0.43
C ARG A 295 14.65 40.80 -1.75
N ALA A 296 14.97 40.15 -2.87
CA ALA A 296 15.12 40.84 -4.15
C ALA A 296 13.81 40.97 -4.96
N TYR A 297 12.70 40.36 -4.52
CA TYR A 297 11.45 40.33 -5.30
C TYR A 297 10.32 41.23 -4.76
N VAL A 298 10.57 41.99 -3.69
CA VAL A 298 9.53 42.80 -3.04
C VAL A 298 9.52 44.27 -3.50
N ASP A 299 10.60 44.82 -4.05
CA ASP A 299 10.69 46.27 -4.38
C ASP A 299 11.07 46.62 -5.83
N GLY A 300 11.06 45.68 -6.78
CA GLY A 300 11.14 46.00 -8.21
C GLY A 300 12.51 46.54 -8.70
N ALA A 301 13.61 46.08 -8.10
CA ALA A 301 14.96 46.43 -8.55
C ALA A 301 15.37 45.67 -9.83
N THR A 302 16.17 46.33 -10.67
CA THR A 302 16.71 45.82 -11.94
C THR A 302 17.92 44.90 -11.74
N GLU A 303 18.25 44.06 -12.75
CA GLU A 303 19.39 43.12 -12.69
C GLU A 303 20.74 43.80 -12.40
N GLU A 304 20.93 45.05 -12.82
CA GLU A 304 22.14 45.83 -12.53
C GLU A 304 22.21 46.31 -11.06
N GLU A 305 21.06 46.62 -10.44
CA GLU A 305 20.96 47.00 -9.03
C GLU A 305 21.20 45.79 -8.10
N ALA A 306 20.74 44.60 -8.51
CA ALA A 306 21.02 43.36 -7.80
C ALA A 306 22.52 42.99 -7.86
N ALA A 307 23.19 43.24 -8.98
CA ALA A 307 24.63 43.00 -9.16
C ALA A 307 25.51 44.01 -8.38
N GLN A 308 25.05 45.25 -8.19
CA GLN A 308 25.75 46.23 -7.35
C GLN A 308 25.63 45.92 -5.85
N MET A 309 24.53 45.32 -5.41
CA MET A 309 24.36 44.85 -4.02
C MET A 309 25.20 43.61 -3.68
N ASP A 310 25.64 42.85 -4.68
CA ASP A 310 26.60 41.74 -4.53
C ASP A 310 28.05 42.23 -4.36
N ALA A 311 28.35 43.51 -4.66
CA ALA A 311 29.70 44.08 -4.61
C ALA A 311 30.06 44.72 -3.26
N GLU A 312 29.09 44.95 -2.36
CA GLU A 312 29.38 45.30 -0.97
C GLU A 312 29.57 44.02 -0.18
N GLU A 313 30.83 43.70 0.15
CA GLU A 313 31.22 42.63 1.07
C GLU A 313 30.43 42.76 2.39
N GLY A 314 29.32 42.05 2.46
CA GLY A 314 28.56 41.89 3.69
C GLY A 314 29.39 41.09 4.70
N ASP A 315 29.47 41.64 5.91
CA ASP A 315 30.11 41.08 7.09
C ASP A 315 29.91 39.55 7.21
N PRO A 316 31.00 38.75 7.34
CA PRO A 316 30.93 37.31 7.59
C PRO A 316 30.08 36.91 8.81
N ASP A 317 29.77 37.86 9.71
CA ASP A 317 28.93 37.67 10.89
C ASP A 317 27.40 37.88 10.63
N ASP A 318 26.90 37.94 9.40
CA ASP A 318 25.45 38.11 9.13
C ASP A 318 24.63 36.80 9.35
N TRP A 319 24.31 36.48 10.61
CA TRP A 319 23.52 35.34 11.14
C TRP A 319 22.02 35.31 10.76
N ARG A 320 21.61 36.02 9.72
CA ARG A 320 20.20 36.28 9.41
C ARG A 320 19.52 35.18 8.58
N THR A 321 19.05 34.11 9.22
CA THR A 321 17.74 33.47 8.92
C THR A 321 17.15 32.72 10.13
N GLY A 322 17.21 33.29 11.34
CA GLY A 322 16.44 32.79 12.50
C GLY A 322 17.07 31.62 13.25
N PRO A 323 16.39 31.09 14.30
CA PRO A 323 16.95 30.07 15.19
C PRO A 323 17.07 28.69 14.53
N TYR A 324 16.79 28.53 13.23
CA TYR A 324 16.90 27.24 12.54
C TYR A 324 17.65 27.38 11.22
N GLY A 325 18.31 26.30 10.81
CA GLY A 325 19.05 26.26 9.56
C GLY A 325 19.26 24.84 9.07
N ILE A 326 19.96 24.72 7.94
CA ILE A 326 20.41 23.43 7.41
C ILE A 326 21.94 23.36 7.54
N SER A 327 22.43 22.28 8.14
CA SER A 327 23.86 21.97 8.21
C SER A 327 24.08 20.50 7.90
N ASP A 328 24.94 20.21 6.91
CA ASP A 328 25.23 18.85 6.42
C ASP A 328 23.98 18.00 6.13
N GLY A 329 22.97 18.60 5.48
CA GLY A 329 21.70 17.94 5.14
C GLY A 329 20.80 17.65 6.35
N ARG A 330 21.04 18.33 7.48
CA ARG A 330 20.25 18.19 8.72
C ARG A 330 19.61 19.50 9.10
N ILE A 331 18.39 19.45 9.63
CA ILE A 331 17.80 20.58 10.32
C ILE A 331 18.53 20.77 11.66
N VAL A 332 18.98 21.99 11.91
CA VAL A 332 19.62 22.41 13.16
C VAL A 332 18.87 23.56 13.81
N HIS A 333 18.95 23.63 15.14
CA HIS A 333 18.50 24.75 15.96
C HIS A 333 19.73 25.49 16.48
N ILE A 334 19.78 26.79 16.25
CA ILE A 334 20.90 27.68 16.54
C ILE A 334 20.46 28.67 17.61
N PHE A 335 21.16 28.70 18.74
CA PHE A 335 20.85 29.60 19.85
C PHE A 335 22.10 29.96 20.66
N GLU A 336 22.06 31.10 21.35
CA GLU A 336 23.14 31.52 22.24
C GLU A 336 22.99 30.90 23.63
N ARG A 337 24.11 30.53 24.24
CA ARG A 337 24.18 30.07 25.62
C ARG A 337 25.38 30.66 26.31
N SER A 338 25.18 31.20 27.51
CA SER A 338 26.29 31.62 28.36
C SER A 338 26.98 30.41 29.00
N VAL A 339 28.27 30.27 28.75
CA VAL A 339 29.13 29.27 29.38
C VAL A 339 30.27 30.02 30.06
N LYS A 340 30.33 29.94 31.40
CA LYS A 340 31.33 30.64 32.23
C LYS A 340 31.39 32.17 32.02
N GLY A 341 30.27 32.80 31.66
CA GLY A 341 30.18 34.26 31.49
C GLY A 341 30.47 34.75 30.06
N GLU A 342 30.91 33.88 29.16
CA GLU A 342 31.03 34.17 27.72
C GLU A 342 29.80 33.66 26.97
N GLN A 343 29.31 34.43 26.01
CA GLN A 343 28.24 34.00 25.11
C GLN A 343 28.82 33.07 24.04
N THR A 344 28.23 31.90 23.87
CA THR A 344 28.65 30.93 22.85
C THR A 344 27.45 30.50 22.02
N THR A 345 27.59 30.54 20.70
CA THR A 345 26.59 30.00 19.77
C THR A 345 26.60 28.48 19.79
N VAL A 346 25.45 27.88 20.07
CA VAL A 346 25.24 26.44 20.09
C VAL A 346 24.43 26.04 18.86
N VAL A 347 24.96 25.11 18.07
CA VAL A 347 24.25 24.47 16.96
C VAL A 347 23.85 23.07 17.38
N GLN A 348 22.55 22.85 17.51
CA GLN A 348 21.99 21.57 17.95
C GLN A 348 21.21 20.91 16.82
N THR A 349 21.52 19.65 16.51
CA THR A 349 20.77 18.88 15.51
C THR A 349 19.33 18.61 15.98
N VAL A 350 18.36 18.93 15.12
CA VAL A 350 16.94 18.64 15.31
C VAL A 350 16.57 17.34 14.60
N ALA A 351 16.93 17.21 13.32
CA ALA A 351 16.59 16.04 12.52
C ALA A 351 17.65 15.73 11.44
N ASN A 352 17.87 14.44 11.19
CA ASN A 352 18.75 13.94 10.13
C ASN A 352 18.05 13.94 8.76
N LEU A 353 17.40 15.05 8.42
CA LEU A 353 16.73 15.30 7.15
C LEU A 353 16.62 16.80 6.93
N THR A 354 16.32 17.20 5.70
CA THR A 354 15.74 18.50 5.34
C THR A 354 14.26 18.32 5.04
N ALA A 355 13.47 19.35 5.31
CA ALA A 355 12.05 19.38 4.95
C ALA A 355 11.59 20.83 4.81
N TYR A 356 10.69 21.07 3.86
CA TYR A 356 10.03 22.35 3.62
C TYR A 356 8.62 22.11 3.06
N ILE A 357 7.74 23.09 3.19
CA ILE A 357 6.41 23.05 2.59
C ILE A 357 6.57 23.41 1.11
N ALA A 358 6.31 22.46 0.23
CA ALA A 358 6.41 22.70 -1.21
C ALA A 358 5.12 23.28 -1.78
N ARG A 359 3.97 22.86 -1.22
CA ARG A 359 2.66 23.22 -1.74
C ARG A 359 1.61 23.28 -0.64
N GLU A 360 0.70 24.24 -0.74
CA GLU A 360 -0.55 24.30 0.01
C GLU A 360 -1.68 23.84 -0.93
N VAL A 361 -2.42 22.83 -0.47
CA VAL A 361 -3.54 22.22 -1.17
C VAL A 361 -4.80 22.64 -0.45
N THR A 362 -5.65 23.38 -1.14
CA THR A 362 -6.98 23.74 -0.64
C THR A 362 -8.02 22.86 -1.33
N THR A 363 -8.84 22.14 -0.57
CA THR A 363 -9.97 21.39 -1.13
C THR A 363 -11.07 22.36 -1.56
N GLU A 364 -12.02 21.90 -2.38
CA GLU A 364 -13.20 22.69 -2.75
C GLU A 364 -13.98 23.22 -1.52
N HIS A 365 -13.94 22.51 -0.40
CA HIS A 365 -14.63 22.89 0.84
C HIS A 365 -13.81 23.83 1.74
N GLY A 366 -12.62 24.23 1.31
CA GLY A 366 -11.74 25.11 2.07
C GLY A 366 -10.86 24.40 3.11
N ASP A 367 -10.88 23.07 3.15
CA ASP A 367 -9.93 22.33 3.97
C ASP A 367 -8.52 22.50 3.41
N ARG A 368 -7.55 22.62 4.31
CA ARG A 368 -6.16 22.85 3.94
C ARG A 368 -5.28 21.66 4.29
N ALA A 369 -4.48 21.28 3.31
CA ALA A 369 -3.41 20.32 3.44
C ALA A 369 -2.12 20.89 2.85
N PHE A 370 -1.00 20.31 3.25
CA PHE A 370 0.32 20.79 2.91
C PHE A 370 1.14 19.61 2.39
N VAL A 371 1.75 19.79 1.22
CA VAL A 371 2.71 18.84 0.67
C VAL A 371 4.08 19.20 1.21
N ILE A 372 4.64 18.32 2.02
CA ILE A 372 5.98 18.44 2.58
C ILE A 372 6.94 17.69 1.66
N ARG A 373 7.96 18.40 1.18
CA ARG A 373 9.10 17.81 0.45
C ARG A 373 10.34 17.86 1.31
N GLY A 374 11.23 16.91 1.09
CA GLY A 374 12.49 16.92 1.80
C GLY A 374 13.46 15.87 1.29
N GLN A 375 14.60 15.82 1.95
CA GLN A 375 15.66 14.88 1.65
C GLN A 375 16.22 14.31 2.95
N GLY A 376 16.28 13.00 3.08
CA GLY A 376 17.02 12.38 4.17
C GLY A 376 18.52 12.55 4.00
N VAL A 377 19.31 12.42 5.07
CA VAL A 377 20.78 12.50 5.02
C VAL A 377 21.46 11.47 4.08
N LEU A 378 20.72 10.45 3.62
CA LEU A 378 21.18 9.49 2.61
C LEU A 378 20.88 9.92 1.16
N GLY A 379 20.41 11.15 0.95
CA GLY A 379 20.08 11.68 -0.37
C GLY A 379 18.70 11.29 -0.91
N ARG A 380 17.97 10.39 -0.23
CA ARG A 380 16.62 9.98 -0.63
C ARG A 380 15.65 11.16 -0.49
N HIS A 381 15.08 11.58 -1.62
CA HIS A 381 13.96 12.52 -1.64
C HIS A 381 12.69 11.85 -1.15
N PHE A 382 11.86 12.61 -0.45
CA PHE A 382 10.54 12.19 -0.03
C PHE A 382 9.53 13.33 -0.22
N GLU A 383 8.27 12.93 -0.37
CA GLU A 383 7.13 13.82 -0.45
C GLU A 383 5.96 13.15 0.26
N PHE A 384 5.18 13.91 1.03
CA PHE A 384 3.92 13.45 1.59
C PHE A 384 2.99 14.63 1.85
N GLU A 385 1.69 14.36 1.92
CA GLU A 385 0.68 15.34 2.30
C GLU A 385 0.28 15.20 3.77
N ILE A 386 0.05 16.33 4.44
CA ILE A 386 -0.45 16.40 5.81
C ILE A 386 -1.48 17.52 5.95
N ASN A 387 -2.58 17.28 6.67
CA ASN A 387 -3.58 18.32 6.92
C ASN A 387 -3.07 19.38 7.92
N ALA A 388 -3.75 20.53 8.00
CA ALA A 388 -3.37 21.63 8.88
C ALA A 388 -3.22 21.22 10.36
N GLU A 389 -4.14 20.40 10.89
CA GLU A 389 -4.05 19.89 12.26
C GLU A 389 -2.82 19.00 12.47
N GLY A 390 -2.53 18.12 11.52
CA GLY A 390 -1.39 17.20 11.57
C GLY A 390 -0.07 17.93 11.48
N LEU A 391 -0.01 19.02 10.70
CA LEU A 391 1.17 19.87 10.58
C LEU A 391 1.46 20.61 11.89
N ALA A 392 0.42 21.08 12.58
CA ALA A 392 0.53 21.74 13.88
C ALA A 392 0.81 20.77 15.05
N ASP A 393 0.47 19.49 14.93
CA ASP A 393 0.69 18.47 15.96
C ASP A 393 2.09 17.82 15.83
N GLU A 394 2.93 18.02 16.85
CA GLU A 394 4.31 17.51 16.89
C GLU A 394 4.43 15.99 16.65
N LYS A 395 3.49 15.20 17.19
CA LYS A 395 3.56 13.73 17.11
C LYS A 395 3.15 13.27 15.72
N ARG A 396 2.11 13.86 15.15
CA ARG A 396 1.63 13.55 13.80
C ARG A 396 2.66 13.95 12.75
N LEU A 397 3.21 15.16 12.82
CA LEU A 397 4.25 15.62 11.90
C LEU A 397 5.51 14.73 11.98
N LYS A 398 5.97 14.42 13.20
CA LYS A 398 7.09 13.48 13.41
C LYS A 398 6.82 12.11 12.78
N ALA A 399 5.63 11.54 13.01
CA ALA A 399 5.28 10.24 12.47
C ALA A 399 5.24 10.24 10.94
N ALA A 400 4.68 11.28 10.34
CA ALA A 400 4.61 11.44 8.89
C ALA A 400 6.01 11.57 8.25
N LEU A 401 6.89 12.40 8.84
CA LEU A 401 8.28 12.54 8.40
C LEU A 401 9.05 11.21 8.47
N ILE A 402 8.90 10.44 9.56
CA ILE A 402 9.56 9.14 9.69
C ILE A 402 9.03 8.14 8.65
N ALA A 403 7.72 8.12 8.42
CA ALA A 403 7.10 7.24 7.44
C ALA A 403 7.58 7.55 6.01
N ALA A 404 7.74 8.83 5.67
CA ALA A 404 8.17 9.27 4.34
C ALA A 404 9.70 9.18 4.14
N ALA A 405 10.48 9.66 5.10
CA ALA A 405 11.93 9.80 4.98
C ALA A 405 12.71 8.53 5.36
N GLY A 406 12.07 7.56 6.02
CA GLY A 406 12.65 6.25 6.36
C GLY A 406 13.59 6.24 7.57
N ALA A 407 14.12 5.06 7.90
CA ALA A 407 14.72 4.75 9.21
C ALA A 407 15.97 5.58 9.59
N LYS A 408 16.78 6.06 8.63
CA LYS A 408 17.98 6.87 8.91
C LYS A 408 17.71 8.38 9.05
N SER A 409 16.47 8.81 8.84
CA SER A 409 16.04 10.21 8.93
C SER A 409 15.52 10.51 10.34
N THR A 410 16.38 10.23 11.33
CA THR A 410 16.04 10.28 12.76
C THR A 410 15.78 11.70 13.24
N ILE A 411 14.69 11.88 13.98
CA ILE A 411 14.39 13.11 14.74
C ILE A 411 14.97 12.94 16.14
N MET A 412 15.80 13.88 16.57
CA MET A 412 16.51 13.81 17.85
C MET A 412 15.54 13.82 19.05
N SER A 413 15.94 13.18 20.15
CA SER A 413 15.12 13.09 21.35
C SER A 413 14.79 14.49 21.90
N GLY A 414 13.50 14.74 22.18
CA GLY A 414 13.02 16.04 22.67
C GLY A 414 13.00 17.18 21.63
N MET A 415 13.39 16.91 20.37
CA MET A 415 13.48 17.94 19.32
C MET A 415 12.24 18.06 18.43
N ALA A 416 11.19 17.25 18.67
CA ALA A 416 9.98 17.25 17.83
C ALA A 416 9.27 18.63 17.77
N LYS A 417 9.25 19.36 18.90
CA LYS A 417 8.73 20.74 19.00
C LYS A 417 9.39 21.76 18.07
N HIS A 418 10.59 21.45 17.59
CA HIS A 418 11.34 22.30 16.68
C HIS A 418 11.04 22.02 15.20
N LEU A 419 10.32 20.94 14.87
CA LEU A 419 10.10 20.52 13.48
C LEU A 419 9.25 21.51 12.70
N TYR A 420 8.05 21.84 13.19
CA TYR A 420 7.18 22.77 12.47
C TYR A 420 7.79 24.17 12.32
N PRO A 421 8.31 24.82 13.39
CA PRO A 421 8.97 26.12 13.26
C PRO A 421 10.19 26.10 12.32
N ALA A 422 10.97 25.02 12.34
CA ALA A 422 12.10 24.89 11.42
C ALA A 422 11.63 24.72 9.97
N ILE A 423 10.64 23.87 9.71
CA ILE A 423 10.07 23.66 8.37
C ILE A 423 9.47 24.96 7.84
N ASP A 424 8.75 25.70 8.66
CA ASP A 424 8.18 27.01 8.34
C ASP A 424 9.26 28.01 7.93
N ILE A 425 10.31 28.17 8.75
CA ILE A 425 11.44 29.08 8.45
C ILE A 425 12.25 28.64 7.22
N LEU A 426 12.40 27.33 7.00
CA LEU A 426 13.12 26.77 5.85
C LEU A 426 12.28 26.75 4.57
N THR A 427 11.00 27.05 4.67
CA THR A 427 10.11 27.14 3.52
C THR A 427 10.33 28.47 2.81
N GLY A 428 10.64 28.38 1.52
CA GLY A 428 10.74 29.54 0.64
C GLY A 428 9.41 29.81 -0.06
N HIS A 429 9.35 29.52 -1.35
CA HIS A 429 8.14 29.64 -2.14
C HIS A 429 7.20 28.44 -1.92
N ILE A 430 5.92 28.71 -1.72
CA ILE A 430 4.86 27.70 -1.56
C ILE A 430 3.97 27.77 -2.80
N GLU A 431 3.90 26.68 -3.56
CA GLU A 431 2.91 26.54 -4.63
C GLU A 431 1.51 26.47 -4.02
N GLN A 432 0.55 27.20 -4.59
CA GLN A 432 -0.86 27.10 -4.20
C GLN A 432 -1.58 26.20 -5.20
N SER A 433 -2.39 25.28 -4.69
CA SER A 433 -3.12 24.33 -5.50
C SER A 433 -4.53 24.09 -4.98
N THR A 434 -5.43 23.73 -5.89
CA THR A 434 -6.78 23.30 -5.55
C THR A 434 -6.94 21.82 -5.83
N ARG A 435 -7.44 21.06 -4.85
CA ARG A 435 -7.80 19.66 -5.03
C ARG A 435 -9.32 19.50 -5.08
N TYR A 436 -9.77 18.79 -6.09
CA TYR A 436 -11.15 18.36 -6.22
C TYR A 436 -11.25 16.87 -5.91
N ASP A 437 -12.05 16.52 -4.89
CA ASP A 437 -12.19 15.13 -4.43
C ASP A 437 -13.38 14.40 -5.06
N ARG A 438 -14.06 15.03 -6.02
CA ARG A 438 -15.28 14.55 -6.69
C ARG A 438 -15.24 14.79 -8.20
N THR A 439 -16.14 14.13 -8.93
CA THR A 439 -16.40 14.43 -10.36
C THR A 439 -17.37 15.61 -10.53
N GLY A 440 -17.77 15.87 -11.77
CA GLY A 440 -18.91 16.73 -12.09
C GLY A 440 -18.57 18.20 -12.27
N TRP A 441 -19.57 19.06 -12.35
CA TRP A 441 -19.31 20.47 -12.60
C TRP A 441 -18.77 21.19 -11.36
N ALA A 442 -17.77 22.03 -11.57
CA ALA A 442 -17.29 23.00 -10.60
C ALA A 442 -17.25 24.38 -11.25
N VAL A 443 -17.51 25.41 -10.45
CA VAL A 443 -17.41 26.81 -10.90
C VAL A 443 -16.03 27.30 -10.50
N THR A 444 -15.20 27.59 -11.51
CA THR A 444 -13.89 28.22 -11.31
C THR A 444 -13.98 29.71 -11.67
N PRO A 445 -12.99 30.54 -11.30
CA PRO A 445 -12.94 31.93 -11.74
C PRO A 445 -13.03 32.11 -13.26
N ASP A 446 -12.50 31.16 -14.03
CA ASP A 446 -12.49 31.17 -15.50
C ASP A 446 -13.76 30.58 -16.13
N GLY A 447 -14.72 30.15 -15.29
CA GLY A 447 -15.99 29.59 -15.71
C GLY A 447 -16.23 28.15 -15.23
N PRO A 448 -17.35 27.53 -15.66
CA PRO A 448 -17.67 26.17 -15.27
C PRO A 448 -16.75 25.16 -15.97
N VAL A 449 -16.14 24.29 -15.18
CA VAL A 449 -15.31 23.17 -15.66
C VAL A 449 -15.95 21.85 -15.23
N PHE A 450 -15.79 20.82 -16.07
CA PHE A 450 -16.25 19.47 -15.72
C PHE A 450 -15.08 18.67 -15.16
N LEU A 451 -15.14 18.37 -13.87
CA LEU A 451 -14.15 17.59 -13.14
C LEU A 451 -14.27 16.11 -13.51
N MET A 452 -13.23 15.61 -14.18
CA MET A 452 -13.05 14.20 -14.48
C MET A 452 -11.55 13.89 -14.46
N PRO A 453 -11.08 12.86 -13.75
CA PRO A 453 -9.66 12.46 -13.83
C PRO A 453 -9.23 12.20 -15.28
N GLY A 454 -8.05 12.67 -15.67
CA GLY A 454 -7.60 12.68 -17.07
C GLY A 454 -8.14 13.85 -17.90
N ARG A 455 -8.65 14.89 -17.23
CA ARG A 455 -9.14 16.15 -17.83
C ARG A 455 -8.61 17.40 -17.13
N GLU A 456 -7.50 17.25 -16.42
CA GLU A 456 -6.88 18.29 -15.60
C GLU A 456 -6.34 19.46 -16.44
N GLU A 457 -6.18 19.31 -17.76
CA GLU A 457 -5.71 20.37 -18.66
C GLU A 457 -6.62 21.60 -18.73
N LYS A 458 -7.87 21.46 -18.25
CA LYS A 458 -8.87 22.54 -18.19
C LYS A 458 -8.94 23.22 -16.83
N LEU A 459 -8.16 22.76 -15.86
CA LEU A 459 -8.14 23.34 -14.52
C LEU A 459 -7.08 24.43 -14.40
N PRO A 460 -7.23 25.35 -13.43
CA PRO A 460 -6.17 26.28 -13.08
C PRO A 460 -4.85 25.56 -12.79
N GLU A 461 -3.73 26.24 -13.02
CA GLU A 461 -2.38 25.70 -12.80
C GLU A 461 -2.26 25.07 -11.39
N TYR A 462 -1.57 23.93 -11.31
CA TYR A 462 -1.38 23.13 -10.09
C TYR A 462 -2.65 22.52 -9.47
N SER A 463 -3.80 22.59 -10.14
CA SER A 463 -5.01 21.90 -9.68
C SER A 463 -4.97 20.40 -10.02
N ALA A 464 -5.57 19.58 -9.17
CA ALA A 464 -5.65 18.14 -9.38
C ALA A 464 -7.03 17.59 -8.99
N ILE A 465 -7.43 16.51 -9.66
CA ILE A 465 -8.63 15.75 -9.33
C ILE A 465 -8.18 14.46 -8.67
N HIS A 466 -8.64 14.22 -7.44
CA HIS A 466 -8.25 13.03 -6.67
C HIS A 466 -9.48 12.36 -6.08
N LEU A 467 -10.04 11.41 -6.82
CA LEU A 467 -11.20 10.67 -6.33
C LEU A 467 -10.77 9.66 -5.26
N GLN A 468 -11.39 9.75 -4.09
CA GLN A 468 -11.20 8.76 -3.03
C GLN A 468 -12.01 7.48 -3.32
N GLY A 469 -11.62 6.36 -2.69
CA GLY A 469 -12.43 5.13 -2.67
C GLY A 469 -12.37 4.27 -3.93
N ASN A 470 -11.29 4.35 -4.72
CA ASN A 470 -11.10 3.60 -5.97
C ASN A 470 -12.26 3.78 -6.96
N MET A 471 -12.80 5.00 -7.06
CA MET A 471 -13.81 5.34 -8.04
C MET A 471 -13.23 5.25 -9.46
N PRO A 472 -13.77 4.41 -10.35
CA PRO A 472 -13.16 4.15 -11.67
C PRO A 472 -13.50 5.22 -12.72
N TYR A 473 -14.02 6.39 -12.33
CA TYR A 473 -14.27 7.50 -13.25
C TYR A 473 -12.95 8.08 -13.73
N SER A 474 -12.69 7.99 -15.04
CA SER A 474 -11.48 8.54 -15.64
C SER A 474 -11.60 8.60 -17.16
N ILE A 475 -10.85 9.52 -17.77
CA ILE A 475 -10.61 9.56 -19.21
C ILE A 475 -9.22 9.01 -19.47
N ARG A 476 -9.15 7.95 -20.27
CA ARG A 476 -7.88 7.32 -20.64
C ARG A 476 -7.23 8.08 -21.80
N GLU A 477 -6.01 8.55 -21.59
CA GLU A 477 -5.19 9.14 -22.65
C GLU A 477 -4.92 8.11 -23.77
N GLY A 478 -4.98 8.54 -25.03
CA GLY A 478 -4.76 7.66 -26.18
C GLY A 478 -5.90 6.68 -26.51
N ALA A 479 -7.10 6.87 -25.93
CA ALA A 479 -8.26 6.05 -26.26
C ALA A 479 -8.69 6.18 -27.75
N ASN A 480 -9.15 5.07 -28.34
CA ASN A 480 -9.57 5.03 -29.74
C ASN A 480 -11.09 5.21 -29.89
N LEU A 481 -11.50 6.36 -30.44
CA LEU A 481 -12.91 6.71 -30.65
C LEU A 481 -13.66 5.71 -31.54
N ALA A 482 -13.02 5.18 -32.60
CA ALA A 482 -13.67 4.25 -33.51
C ALA A 482 -14.00 2.91 -32.83
N ASN A 483 -13.10 2.43 -31.95
CA ASN A 483 -13.34 1.25 -31.14
C ASN A 483 -14.48 1.49 -30.15
N GLY A 484 -14.48 2.63 -29.45
CA GLY A 484 -15.57 2.99 -28.53
C GLY A 484 -16.94 3.04 -29.22
N GLN A 485 -17.02 3.65 -30.41
CA GLN A 485 -18.24 3.67 -31.22
C GLN A 485 -18.67 2.26 -31.65
N LYS A 486 -17.72 1.39 -32.00
CA LYS A 486 -18.00 0.00 -32.36
C LYS A 486 -18.56 -0.77 -31.17
N ALA A 487 -17.92 -0.68 -30.01
CA ALA A 487 -18.36 -1.31 -28.77
C ALA A 487 -19.78 -0.85 -28.38
N LEU A 488 -20.06 0.46 -28.46
CA LEU A 488 -21.38 1.01 -28.17
C LEU A 488 -22.47 0.46 -29.12
N ARG A 489 -22.17 0.29 -30.42
CA ARG A 489 -23.11 -0.31 -31.36
C ARG A 489 -23.41 -1.77 -31.04
N HIS A 490 -22.39 -2.55 -30.66
CA HIS A 490 -22.56 -3.93 -30.20
C HIS A 490 -23.39 -3.99 -28.92
N LEU A 491 -23.12 -3.10 -27.96
CA LEU A 491 -23.88 -2.99 -26.72
C LEU A 491 -25.37 -2.75 -26.99
N LEU A 492 -25.71 -1.76 -27.82
CA LEU A 492 -27.10 -1.43 -28.13
C LEU A 492 -27.85 -2.54 -28.90
N ARG A 493 -27.12 -3.43 -29.58
CA ARG A 493 -27.67 -4.62 -30.27
C ARG A 493 -27.72 -5.86 -29.41
N SER A 494 -27.08 -5.83 -28.23
CA SER A 494 -26.97 -7.01 -27.37
C SER A 494 -28.29 -7.46 -26.76
N GLN A 495 -29.26 -6.54 -26.59
CA GLN A 495 -30.59 -6.87 -26.12
C GLN A 495 -31.66 -5.99 -26.80
N SER A 496 -32.76 -5.70 -26.09
CA SER A 496 -33.79 -4.77 -26.51
C SER A 496 -33.20 -3.37 -26.73
N THR A 497 -32.86 -3.07 -27.98
CA THR A 497 -32.34 -1.75 -28.39
C THR A 497 -33.18 -0.59 -27.86
N PRO A 498 -34.53 -0.61 -27.89
CA PRO A 498 -35.32 0.46 -27.29
C PRO A 498 -35.04 0.67 -25.80
N LEU A 499 -34.91 -0.39 -25.01
CA LEU A 499 -34.63 -0.28 -23.58
C LEU A 499 -33.20 0.21 -23.33
N LEU A 500 -32.22 -0.32 -24.07
CA LEU A 500 -30.82 0.10 -23.92
C LEU A 500 -30.58 1.54 -24.38
N CYS A 501 -31.33 2.03 -25.38
CA CYS A 501 -31.31 3.44 -25.75
C CYS A 501 -31.86 4.33 -24.64
N VAL A 502 -32.89 3.88 -23.90
CA VAL A 502 -33.41 4.62 -22.74
C VAL A 502 -32.40 4.65 -21.60
N GLU A 503 -31.76 3.50 -21.30
CA GLU A 503 -30.69 3.43 -20.29
C GLU A 503 -29.51 4.34 -20.64
N LEU A 504 -29.06 4.29 -21.90
CA LEU A 504 -27.97 5.14 -22.40
C LEU A 504 -28.33 6.62 -22.31
N ALA A 505 -29.55 6.99 -22.71
CA ALA A 505 -30.01 8.36 -22.61
C ALA A 505 -30.01 8.83 -21.14
N ALA A 506 -30.48 8.00 -20.21
CA ALA A 506 -30.44 8.32 -18.78
C ALA A 506 -28.99 8.49 -18.27
N MET A 507 -28.05 7.62 -18.68
CA MET A 507 -26.64 7.74 -18.29
C MET A 507 -25.99 9.01 -18.83
N LEU A 508 -26.32 9.42 -20.07
CA LEU A 508 -25.81 10.64 -20.69
C LEU A 508 -26.42 11.92 -20.12
N GLN A 509 -27.61 11.85 -19.51
CA GLN A 509 -28.24 13.00 -18.85
C GLN A 509 -27.49 13.45 -17.59
N ALA A 510 -26.84 12.53 -16.88
CA ALA A 510 -26.17 12.83 -15.61
C ALA A 510 -25.17 14.00 -15.70
N PRO A 511 -24.15 13.98 -16.58
CA PRO A 511 -23.21 15.08 -16.73
C PRO A 511 -23.81 16.33 -17.37
N LEU A 512 -24.99 16.24 -17.99
CA LEU A 512 -25.71 17.37 -18.58
C LEU A 512 -26.67 18.05 -17.59
N SER A 513 -26.84 17.48 -16.39
CA SER A 513 -27.87 17.92 -15.45
C SER A 513 -27.71 19.37 -15.01
N LEU A 514 -26.49 19.84 -14.68
CA LEU A 514 -26.26 21.24 -14.32
C LEU A 514 -26.49 22.21 -15.50
N PRO A 515 -25.84 22.07 -16.68
CA PRO A 515 -26.02 23.01 -17.77
C PRO A 515 -27.43 23.00 -18.36
N ALA A 516 -28.17 21.90 -18.25
CA ALA A 516 -29.58 21.82 -18.66
C ALA A 516 -30.55 22.38 -17.61
N GLY A 517 -30.08 22.74 -16.42
CA GLY A 517 -30.92 23.21 -15.31
C GLY A 517 -31.72 22.10 -14.61
N TRP A 518 -31.40 20.83 -14.84
CA TRP A 518 -32.10 19.65 -14.31
C TRP A 518 -31.61 19.20 -12.93
N ARG A 519 -31.35 20.16 -12.03
CA ARG A 519 -30.74 19.86 -10.72
C ARG A 519 -31.69 19.11 -9.78
N ASN A 520 -32.99 19.39 -9.88
CA ASN A 520 -34.02 18.85 -8.97
C ASN A 520 -34.93 17.84 -9.67
N GLU A 521 -34.74 17.65 -10.97
CA GLU A 521 -35.51 16.79 -11.87
C GLU A 521 -34.86 15.41 -12.02
N ARG A 522 -33.86 15.10 -11.19
CA ARG A 522 -33.20 13.79 -11.14
C ARG A 522 -34.19 12.69 -10.78
N TYR A 523 -33.89 11.49 -11.24
CA TYR A 523 -34.61 10.27 -10.93
C TYR A 523 -33.63 9.11 -10.81
N GLY A 524 -34.05 8.03 -10.14
CA GLY A 524 -33.30 6.77 -10.14
C GLY A 524 -33.66 5.92 -11.34
N CYS A 525 -32.70 5.24 -11.94
CA CYS A 525 -32.95 4.24 -12.98
C CYS A 525 -32.82 2.84 -12.37
N PHE A 526 -33.85 2.02 -12.51
CA PHE A 526 -33.90 0.67 -11.97
C PHE A 526 -33.93 -0.35 -13.11
N ILE A 527 -32.81 -1.03 -13.30
CA ILE A 527 -32.61 -2.05 -14.32
C ILE A 527 -32.91 -3.41 -13.69
N THR A 528 -34.08 -3.95 -14.03
CA THR A 528 -34.57 -5.21 -13.46
C THR A 528 -34.74 -6.28 -14.52
N GLY A 529 -34.62 -7.53 -14.11
CA GLY A 529 -34.78 -8.69 -14.98
C GLY A 529 -34.43 -9.97 -14.24
N ARG A 530 -34.98 -11.09 -14.71
CA ARG A 530 -34.69 -12.42 -14.15
C ARG A 530 -33.20 -12.74 -14.29
N THR A 531 -32.74 -13.77 -13.57
CA THR A 531 -31.39 -14.32 -13.79
C THR A 531 -31.18 -14.63 -15.28
N ASN A 532 -29.97 -14.38 -15.80
CA ASN A 532 -29.62 -14.42 -17.23
C ASN A 532 -30.23 -13.32 -18.11
N SER A 533 -30.74 -12.23 -17.53
CA SER A 533 -31.07 -11.01 -18.30
C SER A 533 -29.85 -10.13 -18.59
N PHE A 534 -28.62 -10.54 -18.24
CA PHE A 534 -27.37 -9.75 -18.37
C PHE A 534 -27.44 -8.29 -17.92
N LYS A 535 -28.34 -7.96 -16.97
CA LYS A 535 -28.61 -6.59 -16.49
C LYS A 535 -27.34 -5.90 -16.00
N THR A 536 -26.65 -6.52 -15.06
CA THR A 536 -25.41 -6.01 -14.47
C THR A 536 -24.34 -5.79 -15.54
N SER A 537 -24.07 -6.81 -16.36
CA SER A 537 -23.03 -6.73 -17.40
C SER A 537 -23.34 -5.65 -18.44
N THR A 538 -24.60 -5.48 -18.85
CA THR A 538 -24.98 -4.47 -19.83
C THR A 538 -24.82 -3.05 -19.27
N THR A 539 -25.33 -2.81 -18.06
CA THR A 539 -25.20 -1.52 -17.36
C THR A 539 -23.75 -1.19 -17.02
N GLN A 540 -22.95 -2.21 -16.68
CA GLN A 540 -21.51 -2.07 -16.42
C GLN A 540 -20.71 -1.67 -17.66
N VAL A 541 -20.94 -2.32 -18.81
CA VAL A 541 -20.31 -1.91 -20.07
C VAL A 541 -20.74 -0.50 -20.46
N MET A 542 -22.00 -0.13 -20.18
CA MET A 542 -22.47 1.24 -20.42
C MET A 542 -21.78 2.27 -19.52
N GLN A 543 -21.50 1.95 -18.26
CA GLN A 543 -20.68 2.78 -17.36
C GLN A 543 -19.25 3.02 -17.87
N CYS A 544 -18.72 2.14 -18.74
CA CYS A 544 -17.39 2.32 -19.31
C CYS A 544 -17.26 3.57 -20.20
N LEU A 545 -18.37 4.20 -20.59
CA LEU A 545 -18.39 5.55 -21.18
C LEU A 545 -17.70 6.60 -20.30
N TYR A 546 -17.62 6.34 -19.00
CA TYR A 546 -17.08 7.24 -17.99
C TYR A 546 -15.82 6.71 -17.30
N GLY A 547 -15.32 5.54 -17.71
CA GLY A 547 -14.11 4.95 -17.17
C GLY A 547 -13.96 3.48 -17.55
N ALA A 548 -12.85 3.11 -18.20
CA ALA A 548 -12.66 1.74 -18.67
C ALA A 548 -12.66 0.71 -17.54
N ASP A 549 -12.25 1.11 -16.33
CA ASP A 549 -12.13 0.23 -15.18
C ASP A 549 -13.49 -0.18 -14.59
N PHE A 550 -14.61 0.40 -15.05
CA PHE A 550 -15.94 -0.09 -14.70
C PHE A 550 -16.19 -1.51 -15.20
N ILE A 551 -15.46 -1.98 -16.21
CA ILE A 551 -15.58 -3.35 -16.74
C ILE A 551 -15.21 -4.42 -15.70
N ASP A 552 -14.48 -4.05 -14.65
CA ASP A 552 -14.09 -4.94 -13.57
C ASP A 552 -15.16 -4.96 -12.46
N ASP A 553 -15.74 -6.12 -12.21
CA ASP A 553 -16.75 -6.35 -11.16
C ASP A 553 -16.29 -5.95 -9.76
N ARG A 554 -14.98 -5.88 -9.52
CA ARG A 554 -14.40 -5.46 -8.23
C ARG A 554 -14.61 -3.97 -7.97
N ASN A 555 -14.79 -3.17 -9.02
CA ASN A 555 -15.00 -1.73 -8.93
C ASN A 555 -16.49 -1.34 -8.84
N LEU A 556 -17.40 -2.31 -8.98
CA LEU A 556 -18.83 -2.07 -8.84
C LEU A 556 -19.24 -1.93 -7.37
N LEU A 557 -19.94 -0.83 -7.08
CA LEU A 557 -20.58 -0.63 -5.79
C LEU A 557 -21.75 -1.61 -5.64
N ARG A 558 -21.75 -2.43 -4.59
CA ARG A 558 -22.78 -3.44 -4.33
C ARG A 558 -23.75 -3.01 -3.24
N TRP A 559 -24.98 -3.52 -3.33
CA TRP A 559 -26.06 -3.23 -2.38
C TRP A 559 -25.78 -3.73 -0.94
N ASP A 560 -24.88 -4.68 -0.77
CA ASP A 560 -24.47 -5.21 0.54
C ASP A 560 -23.62 -4.22 1.37
N GLY A 561 -23.19 -3.10 0.78
CA GLY A 561 -22.54 -2.00 1.47
C GLY A 561 -23.42 -1.31 2.52
N THR A 562 -22.80 -0.58 3.45
CA THR A 562 -23.54 0.26 4.41
C THR A 562 -24.15 1.48 3.70
N THR A 563 -25.32 1.96 4.14
CA THR A 563 -25.96 3.15 3.56
C THR A 563 -25.01 4.36 3.57
N ASN A 564 -24.27 4.56 4.66
CA ASN A 564 -23.30 5.65 4.75
C ASN A 564 -22.18 5.53 3.71
N ALA A 565 -21.70 4.31 3.41
CA ALA A 565 -20.68 4.12 2.38
C ALA A 565 -21.23 4.46 0.99
N ILE A 566 -22.45 4.01 0.66
CA ILE A 566 -23.09 4.33 -0.63
C ILE A 566 -23.33 5.84 -0.76
N MET A 567 -23.80 6.50 0.29
CA MET A 567 -24.01 7.95 0.28
C MET A 567 -22.72 8.73 0.06
N LYS A 568 -21.60 8.32 0.70
CA LYS A 568 -20.29 8.91 0.42
C LYS A 568 -19.88 8.74 -1.05
N MET A 569 -20.08 7.55 -1.62
CA MET A 569 -19.80 7.34 -3.04
C MET A 569 -20.70 8.20 -3.94
N ALA A 570 -21.95 8.48 -3.53
CA ALA A 570 -22.85 9.38 -4.24
C ALA A 570 -22.44 10.86 -4.15
N VAL A 571 -21.75 11.27 -3.09
CA VAL A 571 -21.11 12.60 -3.02
C VAL A 571 -19.94 12.68 -4.01
N LEU A 572 -19.11 11.63 -4.09
CA LEU A 572 -17.94 11.62 -4.97
C LEU A 572 -18.33 11.49 -6.46
N ALA A 573 -19.36 10.72 -6.80
CA ALA A 573 -19.94 10.55 -8.15
C ALA A 573 -20.83 11.74 -8.58
N TYR A 574 -20.46 12.95 -8.17
CA TYR A 574 -21.20 14.17 -8.41
C TYR A 574 -21.37 14.40 -9.93
N ASP A 575 -22.60 14.68 -10.37
CA ASP A 575 -23.03 14.80 -11.78
C ASP A 575 -22.74 13.57 -12.65
N MET A 576 -22.55 12.41 -12.05
CA MET A 576 -22.24 11.16 -12.74
C MET A 576 -23.28 10.08 -12.44
N PRO A 577 -23.46 9.10 -13.34
CA PRO A 577 -24.24 7.92 -13.03
C PRO A 577 -23.52 7.07 -11.98
N LEU A 578 -24.22 6.64 -10.95
CA LEU A 578 -23.73 5.79 -9.88
C LEU A 578 -24.46 4.45 -9.93
N LEU A 579 -23.80 3.41 -10.44
CA LEU A 579 -24.32 2.05 -10.42
C LEU A 579 -24.20 1.43 -9.03
N ILE A 580 -25.32 0.98 -8.48
CA ILE A 580 -25.43 0.18 -7.26
C ILE A 580 -25.97 -1.20 -7.64
N ASP A 581 -25.10 -2.19 -7.66
CA ASP A 581 -25.41 -3.51 -8.19
C ASP A 581 -26.03 -4.46 -7.17
N ASN A 582 -26.79 -5.44 -7.68
CA ASN A 582 -27.28 -6.61 -6.95
C ASN A 582 -28.28 -6.30 -5.82
N TYR A 583 -29.25 -5.43 -6.09
CA TYR A 583 -30.39 -5.24 -5.19
C TYR A 583 -31.22 -6.53 -5.05
N LYS A 584 -31.54 -6.87 -3.80
CA LYS A 584 -32.38 -8.00 -3.42
C LYS A 584 -33.47 -7.54 -2.43
N PRO A 585 -34.75 -7.50 -2.82
CA PRO A 585 -35.82 -6.98 -1.95
C PRO A 585 -36.10 -7.84 -0.71
N ASN A 586 -35.76 -9.14 -0.77
CA ASN A 586 -36.13 -10.12 0.26
C ASN A 586 -34.99 -10.41 1.26
N VAL A 587 -33.86 -9.70 1.17
CA VAL A 587 -32.68 -9.96 2.00
C VAL A 587 -32.53 -8.85 3.04
N GLY A 588 -32.93 -9.17 4.29
CA GLY A 588 -32.83 -8.27 5.43
C GLY A 588 -34.17 -7.63 5.83
N LYS A 589 -34.24 -7.09 7.05
CA LYS A 589 -35.42 -6.36 7.52
C LYS A 589 -35.54 -5.05 6.73
N ASP A 590 -36.69 -4.82 6.11
CA ASP A 590 -37.05 -3.58 5.41
C ASP A 590 -36.08 -3.17 4.27
N ALA A 591 -35.63 -4.13 3.46
CA ALA A 591 -34.73 -3.84 2.34
C ALA A 591 -35.36 -2.88 1.30
N ALA A 592 -36.67 -2.99 1.08
CA ALA A 592 -37.42 -2.11 0.18
C ALA A 592 -37.47 -0.66 0.71
N GLY A 593 -37.86 -0.45 1.98
CA GLY A 593 -37.88 0.88 2.59
C GLY A 593 -36.50 1.52 2.62
N ARG A 594 -35.46 0.74 2.94
CA ARG A 594 -34.06 1.19 2.86
C ARG A 594 -33.67 1.63 1.45
N CYS A 595 -34.09 0.89 0.42
CA CYS A 595 -33.78 1.21 -0.97
C CYS A 595 -34.39 2.54 -1.40
N ILE A 596 -35.67 2.71 -1.12
CA ILE A 596 -36.41 3.94 -1.45
C ILE A 596 -35.83 5.13 -0.71
N ALA A 597 -35.60 5.00 0.60
CA ALA A 597 -35.02 6.07 1.39
C ALA A 597 -33.64 6.51 0.86
N LEU A 598 -32.82 5.55 0.41
CA LEU A 598 -31.53 5.83 -0.21
C LEU A 598 -31.67 6.58 -1.53
N ILE A 599 -32.50 6.07 -2.45
CA ILE A 599 -32.74 6.71 -3.76
C ILE A 599 -33.29 8.12 -3.57
N GLN A 600 -34.26 8.30 -2.67
CA GLN A 600 -34.81 9.62 -2.33
C GLN A 600 -33.73 10.55 -1.81
N SER A 601 -32.87 10.09 -0.90
CA SER A 601 -31.79 10.91 -0.35
C SER A 601 -30.80 11.37 -1.43
N ILE A 602 -30.45 10.48 -2.37
CA ILE A 602 -29.56 10.81 -3.50
C ILE A 602 -30.24 11.79 -4.47
N VAL A 603 -31.50 11.54 -4.81
CA VAL A 603 -32.26 12.37 -5.76
C VAL A 603 -32.54 13.77 -5.19
N GLU A 604 -32.95 13.86 -3.92
CA GLU A 604 -33.19 15.13 -3.21
C GLU A 604 -31.91 15.90 -2.92
N GLY A 605 -30.77 15.22 -2.96
CA GLY A 605 -29.45 15.83 -3.03
C GLY A 605 -28.92 16.44 -1.73
N SER A 606 -29.38 15.96 -0.57
CA SER A 606 -28.82 16.38 0.71
C SER A 606 -28.70 15.25 1.73
N GLU A 607 -27.54 15.15 2.39
CA GLU A 607 -27.44 14.38 3.62
C GLU A 607 -28.18 15.09 4.78
N LYS A 608 -28.85 14.32 5.64
CA LYS A 608 -29.40 14.86 6.89
C LYS A 608 -28.24 15.22 7.82
N ALA A 609 -28.10 16.51 8.16
CA ALA A 609 -27.13 16.99 9.13
C ALA A 609 -27.23 16.19 10.44
N ARG A 610 -26.09 15.71 10.94
CA ARG A 610 -26.01 14.97 12.21
C ARG A 610 -25.26 15.82 13.22
N MET A 611 -25.71 15.77 14.47
CA MET A 611 -25.00 16.43 15.55
C MET A 611 -23.81 15.56 15.96
N ASN A 612 -22.60 16.10 15.84
CA ASN A 612 -21.37 15.49 16.32
C ASN A 612 -21.34 15.47 17.86
N ARG A 613 -20.45 14.66 18.44
CA ARG A 613 -20.31 14.52 19.91
C ARG A 613 -19.95 15.83 20.61
N ASP A 614 -19.32 16.75 19.88
CA ASP A 614 -18.96 18.10 20.33
C ASP A 614 -20.10 19.13 20.15
N ARG A 615 -21.30 18.68 19.77
CA ARG A 615 -22.50 19.49 19.47
C ARG A 615 -22.37 20.38 18.23
N SER A 616 -21.32 20.24 17.42
CA SER A 616 -21.30 20.79 16.06
C SER A 616 -22.27 20.01 15.16
N LEU A 617 -22.82 20.67 14.15
CA LEU A 617 -23.55 19.98 13.09
C LEU A 617 -22.54 19.57 12.01
N SER A 618 -22.62 18.34 11.52
CA SER A 618 -21.85 17.93 10.35
C SER A 618 -22.28 18.78 9.14
N ASP A 619 -21.32 19.27 8.37
CA ASP A 619 -21.61 19.95 7.12
C ASP A 619 -22.41 19.02 6.19
N ARG A 620 -23.38 19.58 5.49
CA ARG A 620 -24.18 18.83 4.53
C ARG A 620 -23.39 18.74 3.23
N GLU A 621 -22.88 17.56 2.91
CA GLU A 621 -22.36 17.30 1.57
C GLU A 621 -23.53 17.26 0.58
N ALA A 622 -23.42 18.03 -0.50
CA ALA A 622 -24.42 18.05 -1.55
C ALA A 622 -24.26 16.81 -2.42
N ILE A 623 -25.36 16.10 -2.68
CA ILE A 623 -25.35 14.88 -3.48
C ILE A 623 -26.02 15.16 -4.80
N TYR A 624 -25.33 14.87 -5.89
CA TYR A 624 -25.86 15.11 -7.21
C TYR A 624 -25.56 13.99 -8.22
N ALA A 625 -25.18 12.82 -7.70
CA ALA A 625 -25.11 11.59 -8.47
C ALA A 625 -26.50 11.17 -8.98
N TRP A 626 -26.50 10.41 -10.07
CA TRP A 626 -27.70 9.80 -10.66
C TRP A 626 -27.70 8.31 -10.35
N PRO A 627 -28.62 7.81 -9.50
CA PRO A 627 -28.54 6.42 -9.06
C PRO A 627 -29.07 5.46 -10.13
N PHE A 628 -28.24 4.49 -10.51
CA PHE A 628 -28.58 3.34 -11.34
C PHE A 628 -28.55 2.10 -10.45
N ILE A 629 -29.63 1.32 -10.44
CA ILE A 629 -29.72 0.14 -9.59
C ILE A 629 -30.04 -1.06 -10.46
N THR A 630 -29.27 -2.12 -10.32
CA THR A 630 -29.59 -3.42 -10.92
C THR A 630 -30.14 -4.35 -9.85
N GLY A 631 -31.18 -5.11 -10.18
CA GLY A 631 -31.79 -6.06 -9.25
C GLY A 631 -32.65 -7.09 -9.95
N GLU A 632 -32.92 -8.22 -9.30
CA GLU A 632 -33.86 -9.21 -9.85
C GLU A 632 -35.32 -8.72 -9.79
N ASP A 633 -35.58 -7.76 -8.90
CA ASP A 633 -36.88 -7.19 -8.66
C ASP A 633 -36.76 -5.72 -8.25
N VAL A 634 -37.89 -5.03 -8.16
CA VAL A 634 -38.00 -3.64 -7.73
C VAL A 634 -38.56 -3.55 -6.29
N PRO A 635 -38.36 -2.44 -5.57
CA PRO A 635 -39.02 -2.24 -4.27
C PRO A 635 -40.55 -2.22 -4.41
N GLU A 636 -41.25 -3.16 -3.78
CA GLU A 636 -42.71 -3.22 -3.75
C GLU A 636 -43.28 -2.36 -2.60
N THR A 637 -43.48 -1.06 -2.84
CA THR A 637 -44.20 -0.15 -1.90
C THR A 637 -45.07 0.86 -2.65
N ASP A 638 -45.71 1.80 -1.93
CA ASP A 638 -46.70 2.75 -2.48
C ASP A 638 -46.27 3.49 -3.77
N ALA A 639 -47.27 3.93 -4.54
CA ALA A 639 -47.07 4.59 -5.83
C ALA A 639 -46.30 5.92 -5.73
N ALA A 640 -46.34 6.60 -4.58
CA ALA A 640 -45.62 7.85 -4.37
C ALA A 640 -44.10 7.62 -4.30
N SER A 641 -43.69 6.49 -3.73
CA SER A 641 -42.29 6.08 -3.62
C SER A 641 -41.67 5.67 -4.96
N LEU A 642 -42.47 5.13 -5.89
CA LEU A 642 -42.03 4.78 -7.25
C LEU A 642 -42.00 5.97 -8.22
N ALA A 643 -42.63 7.09 -7.89
CA ALA A 643 -42.77 8.24 -8.80
C ALA A 643 -41.46 8.91 -9.23
N ARG A 644 -40.34 8.61 -8.56
CA ARG A 644 -38.99 9.12 -8.89
C ARG A 644 -38.05 8.03 -9.43
N ILE A 645 -38.60 6.91 -9.87
CA ILE A 645 -37.84 5.77 -10.37
C ILE A 645 -38.32 5.41 -11.78
N LEU A 646 -37.38 5.42 -12.74
CA LEU A 646 -37.58 4.86 -14.07
C LEU A 646 -37.21 3.37 -14.05
N VAL A 647 -38.19 2.49 -14.24
CA VAL A 647 -37.96 1.04 -14.25
C VAL A 647 -37.78 0.52 -15.68
N LEU A 648 -36.62 -0.08 -15.95
CA LEU A 648 -36.29 -0.75 -17.20
C LEU A 648 -36.27 -2.27 -16.97
N ARG A 649 -37.23 -2.99 -17.59
CA ARG A 649 -37.35 -4.45 -17.46
C ARG A 649 -36.67 -5.14 -18.62
N LEU A 650 -35.43 -5.58 -18.42
CA LEU A 650 -34.68 -6.31 -19.44
C LEU A 650 -35.22 -7.75 -19.60
N PRO A 651 -35.39 -8.22 -20.85
CA PRO A 651 -35.85 -9.57 -21.10
C PRO A 651 -34.81 -10.59 -20.66
N GLN A 652 -35.28 -11.79 -20.31
CA GLN A 652 -34.39 -12.92 -20.10
C GLN A 652 -33.83 -13.37 -21.45
N MET A 653 -32.54 -13.69 -21.48
CA MET A 653 -31.82 -14.08 -22.70
C MET A 653 -31.29 -15.52 -22.58
N ASP A 654 -30.97 -16.12 -23.72
CA ASP A 654 -30.21 -17.37 -23.78
C ASP A 654 -28.79 -17.17 -23.23
N ALA A 655 -28.16 -18.25 -22.78
CA ALA A 655 -26.92 -18.20 -21.99
C ALA A 655 -25.70 -17.53 -22.68
N ILE A 656 -25.74 -17.30 -24.00
CA ILE A 656 -24.63 -16.70 -24.76
C ILE A 656 -25.14 -15.46 -25.50
N ASN A 657 -24.45 -14.33 -25.31
CA ASN A 657 -24.74 -13.05 -25.96
C ASN A 657 -23.49 -12.53 -26.72
N PRO A 658 -23.31 -12.87 -28.00
CA PRO A 658 -22.09 -12.54 -28.74
C PRO A 658 -21.92 -11.04 -28.95
N GLU A 659 -23.02 -10.29 -29.10
CA GLU A 659 -22.99 -8.84 -29.21
C GLU A 659 -22.49 -8.20 -27.91
N LEU A 660 -22.94 -8.67 -26.75
CA LEU A 660 -22.42 -8.21 -25.46
C LEU A 660 -20.93 -8.55 -25.29
N THR A 661 -20.52 -9.76 -25.66
CA THR A 661 -19.10 -10.17 -25.63
C THR A 661 -18.23 -9.27 -26.51
N GLN A 662 -18.69 -8.91 -27.71
CA GLN A 662 -17.99 -7.99 -28.60
C GLN A 662 -17.99 -6.54 -28.11
N ALA A 663 -18.94 -6.16 -27.27
CA ALA A 663 -18.94 -4.85 -26.63
C ALA A 663 -17.97 -4.78 -25.44
N GLN A 664 -17.75 -5.91 -24.76
CA GLN A 664 -16.82 -6.03 -23.63
C GLN A 664 -15.36 -6.12 -24.06
N ALA A 665 -15.09 -6.77 -25.19
CA ALA A 665 -13.77 -6.89 -25.81
C ALA A 665 -13.33 -5.57 -26.48
#